data_AF-A0A1L0DI99-F1
#
_entry.id   AF-A0A1L0DI99-F1
#
_cell.length_a   1.000
_cell.length_b   1.000
_cell.length_c   1.000
_cell.angle_alpha   90.00
_cell.angle_beta   90.00
_cell.angle_gamma   90.00
#
_symmetry.space_group_name_H-M   'P 1'
#
loop_
_entity.id
_entity.type
_entity.pdbx_description
1 polymer ?
#
loop_
_entity_poly.entity_id
_entity_poly.type
_entity_poly.pdbx_seq_one_letter_code
_entity_poly.pdbx_strand_id
1 'polypeptide(L)'
;MANLPILHFKGAQRPPLTIVGSHLGSGSISFTNVKKRSFGDDESPPNFSQPAKAKFDRIVEELKVIVQRVLGGQPLQRSYSSIYKDVELVLMFKHSEQGRLADWILKSIDDHFDASEVNTFRGIFEREIDDPYVLARAFLETEQKWSEKVNLIRRLFLVLDRAYLFQHPKKKDILTHNCELFMSRLFRDEFNGNISAFGETLIKLCEQTCYYPDRTKDVEFEKTARDLCFFLKIMNGNVNFSFDSLFQKLTIVNYTKLQHIWLEDEKSYLLNVMGALDTEHSFLTSIGFEPDFVMTTIRKLQWLLIFSDLTDVLYPSIPTLIEPENHQHWKSLLEVSTISQSYYGVDSMKGILHGWRKYVADEADTVITECKSSASPVIPQLVLLWNKLNGICFIYDEPDQLTFEVRGSMSKVILQKQHNRFVLLQLSKFCETILKLSADNEEQFDKSLLDALVVFKLISNKNEFLLIYERDVSRRFLLGRNFNLQAEKKLFTAIFNLLGDGSETTNLTNMFRDIETSVSRYSDIHLNASPSIQFNALVLEGNYWPEMPKQGANAIIPAILSEMLGEFTAKYVCESDKYKFHVLDWSNYTFHLLTIRVRFKSGMKELTLTLVQAIVLMLFEDQNVLDLEDIANKTQLEERLLNRVVSSLSSDRYPILHVNGSMISFNESFSDKSSKIRIPLGREKEVLTRDEATRKIARSRTSEIRAALVRVMKAESVLTYPELLGKTTEILKVPASVQDLKVQIDHLITAEFFKRGKKDNTLHYIP
;
A
#
# COMPACT_ATOMS: atom_id res chain seq x y z
N MET A 1 -15.91 20.94 13.12
CA MET A 1 -16.44 19.58 12.81
C MET A 1 -15.61 19.05 11.66
N ALA A 2 -15.08 17.83 11.80
CA ALA A 2 -13.96 17.30 11.04
C ALA A 2 -14.09 17.45 9.51
N ASN A 3 -13.01 17.93 8.88
CA ASN A 3 -12.80 17.90 7.43
C ASN A 3 -12.79 16.44 6.95
N LEU A 4 -13.80 16.06 6.18
CA LEU A 4 -13.76 14.89 5.32
C LEU A 4 -13.15 15.34 3.98
N PRO A 5 -12.10 14.69 3.45
CA PRO A 5 -11.60 14.97 2.11
C PRO A 5 -12.59 14.49 1.05
N ILE A 6 -12.60 15.18 -0.09
CA ILE A 6 -13.68 15.17 -1.07
C ILE A 6 -13.66 13.97 -2.03
N LEU A 7 -12.75 13.01 -1.88
CA LEU A 7 -12.73 11.84 -2.77
C LEU A 7 -13.74 10.74 -2.38
N HIS A 8 -14.51 10.96 -1.30
CA HIS A 8 -15.53 10.04 -0.78
C HIS A 8 -16.95 10.21 -1.37
N PHE A 9 -17.09 10.49 -2.68
CA PHE A 9 -18.42 10.53 -3.33
C PHE A 9 -18.62 9.37 -4.30
N LYS A 10 -18.95 8.19 -3.76
CA LYS A 10 -19.70 7.16 -4.50
C LYS A 10 -21.07 7.74 -4.84
N GLY A 11 -21.44 7.70 -6.12
CA GLY A 11 -22.74 8.14 -6.59
C GLY A 11 -23.87 7.49 -5.77
N ALA A 12 -24.64 8.31 -5.07
CA ALA A 12 -25.86 7.85 -4.43
C ALA A 12 -26.83 7.41 -5.54
N GLN A 13 -26.95 6.10 -5.73
CA GLN A 13 -28.11 5.52 -6.38
C GLN A 13 -29.35 6.03 -5.64
N ARG A 14 -30.24 6.69 -6.38
CA ARG A 14 -31.55 7.11 -5.87
C ARG A 14 -32.28 5.89 -5.29
N PRO A 15 -32.62 5.86 -3.99
CA PRO A 15 -33.66 4.97 -3.54
C PRO A 15 -35.02 5.52 -4.00
N PRO A 16 -35.99 4.65 -4.33
CA PRO A 16 -37.34 5.10 -4.63
C PRO A 16 -37.94 5.73 -3.37
N LEU A 17 -38.41 6.98 -3.50
CA LEU A 17 -39.10 7.69 -2.43
C LEU A 17 -40.47 7.04 -2.17
N THR A 18 -40.49 6.10 -1.23
CA THR A 18 -41.72 5.68 -0.53
C THR A 18 -41.97 6.68 0.60
N ILE A 19 -42.97 7.54 0.45
CA ILE A 19 -43.39 8.51 1.46
C ILE A 19 -44.34 7.80 2.43
N VAL A 20 -43.90 7.58 3.67
CA VAL A 20 -44.78 7.30 4.82
C VAL A 20 -44.56 8.42 5.83
N GLY A 21 -45.63 9.14 6.15
CA GLY A 21 -45.58 10.46 6.78
C GLY A 21 -45.59 10.48 8.31
N SER A 22 -45.37 11.67 8.86
CA SER A 22 -46.17 12.25 9.94
C SER A 22 -45.75 13.71 10.21
N HIS A 23 -46.76 14.58 10.08
CA HIS A 23 -47.02 15.79 10.85
C HIS A 23 -45.92 16.85 11.03
N LEU A 24 -46.04 17.93 10.24
CA LEU A 24 -46.37 19.29 10.74
C LEU A 24 -46.74 20.22 9.56
N GLY A 25 -48.05 20.51 9.44
CA GLY A 25 -48.61 21.76 8.91
C GLY A 25 -48.30 22.19 7.47
N SER A 26 -48.89 21.51 6.49
CA SER A 26 -49.09 22.08 5.15
C SER A 26 -50.16 23.19 5.20
N GLY A 27 -49.73 24.43 5.08
CA GLY A 27 -50.60 25.61 4.90
C GLY A 27 -50.25 26.34 3.61
N SER A 28 -50.55 25.73 2.47
CA SER A 28 -50.61 26.41 1.18
C SER A 28 -51.75 27.44 1.22
N ILE A 29 -51.43 28.73 1.27
CA ILE A 29 -52.42 29.79 0.98
C ILE A 29 -52.53 29.87 -0.54
N SER A 30 -53.46 29.10 -1.06
CA SER A 30 -53.99 29.22 -2.41
C SER A 30 -54.73 30.55 -2.52
N PHE A 31 -54.24 31.48 -3.36
CA PHE A 31 -55.05 32.62 -3.82
C PHE A 31 -56.04 32.16 -4.91
N THR A 32 -56.89 31.20 -4.56
CA THR A 32 -58.06 30.77 -5.32
C THR A 32 -59.21 30.62 -4.34
N ASN A 33 -59.69 31.74 -3.82
CA ASN A 33 -61.04 31.92 -3.26
C ASN A 33 -61.24 33.38 -2.83
N VAL A 34 -61.26 34.29 -3.81
CA VAL A 34 -62.10 35.49 -3.66
C VAL A 34 -63.46 35.11 -4.21
N LYS A 35 -64.44 34.95 -3.33
CA LYS A 35 -65.85 34.74 -3.67
C LYS A 35 -66.26 35.71 -4.77
N LYS A 36 -66.70 35.19 -5.92
CA LYS A 36 -67.65 35.89 -6.78
C LYS A 36 -68.88 36.21 -5.92
N ARG A 37 -68.99 37.46 -5.43
CA ARG A 37 -70.30 38.01 -5.11
C ARG A 37 -70.93 38.35 -6.45
N SER A 38 -71.99 37.62 -6.78
CA SER A 38 -72.92 37.96 -7.85
C SER A 38 -73.48 39.36 -7.58
N PHE A 39 -73.04 40.34 -8.36
CA PHE A 39 -73.86 41.49 -8.67
C PHE A 39 -74.53 41.17 -10.01
N GLY A 40 -75.86 41.25 -10.03
CA GLY A 40 -76.65 41.02 -11.23
C GLY A 40 -76.30 42.03 -12.33
N ASP A 41 -76.55 41.61 -13.56
CA ASP A 41 -76.53 42.46 -14.74
C ASP A 41 -77.56 43.58 -14.59
N ASP A 42 -77.11 44.73 -14.11
CA ASP A 42 -77.61 46.09 -14.39
C ASP A 42 -77.00 47.02 -13.35
N GLU A 43 -75.84 47.61 -13.67
CA GLU A 43 -75.44 48.94 -13.22
C GLU A 43 -74.09 49.30 -13.84
N SER A 44 -74.10 50.33 -14.69
CA SER A 44 -72.92 51.05 -15.16
C SER A 44 -71.95 51.35 -14.01
N PRO A 45 -70.62 51.39 -14.22
CA PRO A 45 -69.67 51.66 -13.14
C PRO A 45 -70.01 53.00 -12.46
N PRO A 46 -69.97 53.11 -11.12
CA PRO A 46 -70.24 54.37 -10.47
C PRO A 46 -69.17 55.36 -10.92
N ASN A 47 -69.61 56.46 -11.53
CA ASN A 47 -68.77 57.64 -11.72
C ASN A 47 -68.32 58.09 -10.32
N PHE A 48 -67.10 57.72 -9.94
CA PHE A 48 -66.50 58.19 -8.69
C PHE A 48 -66.40 59.72 -8.73
N SER A 49 -66.90 60.36 -7.69
CA SER A 49 -66.86 61.80 -7.53
C SER A 49 -65.42 62.34 -7.60
N GLN A 50 -65.24 63.52 -8.18
CA GLN A 50 -63.94 64.23 -8.29
C GLN A 50 -63.05 64.22 -7.02
N PRO A 51 -63.56 64.19 -5.77
CA PRO A 51 -62.74 64.13 -4.54
C PRO A 51 -61.96 62.81 -4.35
N ALA A 52 -62.48 61.67 -4.80
CA ALA A 52 -61.83 60.37 -4.61
C ALA A 52 -60.61 60.20 -5.55
N LYS A 53 -60.71 60.73 -6.77
CA LYS A 53 -59.60 60.78 -7.73
C LYS A 53 -58.48 61.72 -7.26
N ALA A 54 -58.84 62.89 -6.73
CA ALA A 54 -57.86 63.81 -6.16
C ALA A 54 -57.11 63.24 -4.93
N LYS A 55 -57.79 62.41 -4.11
CA LYS A 55 -57.14 61.69 -3.00
C LYS A 55 -56.20 60.58 -3.50
N PHE A 56 -56.59 59.87 -4.54
CA PHE A 56 -55.76 58.86 -5.20
C PHE A 56 -54.50 59.47 -5.84
N ASP A 57 -54.66 60.55 -6.61
CA ASP A 57 -53.54 61.24 -7.27
C ASP A 57 -52.54 61.80 -6.24
N ARG A 58 -53.01 62.28 -5.07
CA ARG A 58 -52.15 62.66 -3.95
C ARG A 58 -51.35 61.48 -3.38
N ILE A 59 -51.97 60.33 -3.18
CA ILE A 59 -51.29 59.13 -2.68
C ILE A 59 -50.20 58.67 -3.66
N VAL A 60 -50.49 58.69 -4.97
CA VAL A 60 -49.52 58.33 -6.00
C VAL A 60 -48.33 59.30 -6.01
N GLU A 61 -48.56 60.61 -5.93
CA GLU A 61 -47.48 61.60 -5.85
C GLU A 61 -46.67 61.48 -4.55
N GLU A 62 -47.30 61.17 -3.42
CA GLU A 62 -46.59 60.90 -2.16
C GLU A 62 -45.70 59.65 -2.26
N LEU A 63 -46.17 58.58 -2.90
CA LEU A 63 -45.37 57.37 -3.16
C LEU A 63 -44.18 57.66 -4.10
N LYS A 64 -44.36 58.53 -5.10
CA LYS A 64 -43.26 58.98 -5.98
C LYS A 64 -42.19 59.74 -5.20
N VAL A 65 -42.59 60.66 -4.32
CA VAL A 65 -41.65 61.40 -3.47
C VAL A 65 -40.89 60.45 -2.53
N ILE A 66 -41.54 59.41 -2.02
CA ILE A 66 -40.88 58.38 -1.19
C ILE A 66 -39.79 57.65 -1.97
N VAL A 67 -40.05 57.24 -3.23
CA VAL A 67 -39.05 56.57 -4.08
C VAL A 67 -37.86 57.49 -4.36
N GLN A 68 -38.10 58.76 -4.69
CA GLN A 68 -37.03 59.73 -4.93
C GLN A 68 -36.17 59.96 -3.67
N ARG A 69 -36.78 59.98 -2.48
CA ARG A 69 -36.05 60.09 -1.21
C ARG A 69 -35.21 58.87 -0.90
N VAL A 70 -35.74 57.67 -1.16
CA VAL A 70 -35.00 56.41 -0.98
C VAL A 70 -33.80 56.34 -1.93
N LEU A 71 -33.98 56.69 -3.20
CA LEU A 71 -32.88 56.77 -4.17
C LEU A 71 -31.82 57.81 -3.76
N GLY A 72 -32.27 58.96 -3.25
CA GLY A 72 -31.42 60.02 -2.69
C GLY A 72 -30.80 59.72 -1.32
N GLY A 73 -31.00 58.51 -0.75
CA GLY A 73 -30.41 58.09 0.52
C GLY A 73 -30.96 58.80 1.77
N GLN A 74 -32.14 59.41 1.68
CA GLN A 74 -32.78 60.13 2.79
C GLN A 74 -33.63 59.19 3.67
N PRO A 75 -33.76 59.47 4.98
CA PRO A 75 -34.54 58.61 5.89
C PRO A 75 -36.05 58.67 5.57
N LEU A 76 -36.72 57.52 5.76
CA LEU A 76 -38.17 57.42 5.60
C LEU A 76 -38.88 58.26 6.68
N GLN A 77 -39.76 59.17 6.25
CA GLN A 77 -40.56 60.00 7.16
C GLN A 77 -41.84 59.33 7.66
N ARG A 78 -42.22 58.17 7.09
CA ARG A 78 -43.45 57.42 7.40
C ARG A 78 -43.15 55.96 7.68
N SER A 79 -44.02 55.30 8.45
CA SER A 79 -43.88 53.88 8.78
C SER A 79 -44.11 52.98 7.57
N TYR A 80 -43.39 51.85 7.51
CA TYR A 80 -43.52 50.84 6.46
C TYR A 80 -44.97 50.37 6.26
N SER A 81 -45.73 50.19 7.35
CA SER A 81 -47.13 49.73 7.29
C SER A 81 -48.06 50.75 6.63
N SER A 82 -47.80 52.05 6.81
CA SER A 82 -48.59 53.09 6.14
C SER A 82 -48.34 53.07 4.63
N ILE A 83 -47.08 53.01 4.22
CA ILE A 83 -46.68 53.03 2.81
C ILE A 83 -47.19 51.77 2.09
N TYR A 84 -47.10 50.61 2.75
CA TYR A 84 -47.59 49.35 2.22
C TYR A 84 -49.11 49.37 1.97
N LYS A 85 -49.90 49.92 2.90
CA LYS A 85 -51.36 50.11 2.72
C LYS A 85 -51.68 51.08 1.58
N ASP A 86 -50.91 52.14 1.45
CA ASP A 86 -51.07 53.11 0.37
C ASP A 86 -50.78 52.46 -1.01
N VAL A 87 -49.78 51.58 -1.09
CA VAL A 87 -49.50 50.76 -2.29
C VAL A 87 -50.62 49.76 -2.57
N GLU A 88 -51.14 49.05 -1.57
CA GLU A 88 -52.30 48.14 -1.74
C GLU A 88 -53.53 48.87 -2.29
N LEU A 89 -53.85 50.05 -1.74
CA LEU A 89 -54.98 50.87 -2.20
C LEU A 89 -54.81 51.30 -3.67
N VAL A 90 -53.58 51.62 -4.08
CA VAL A 90 -53.28 51.95 -5.48
C VAL A 90 -53.46 50.74 -6.39
N LEU A 91 -53.04 49.56 -5.94
CA LEU A 91 -53.18 48.32 -6.69
C LEU A 91 -54.64 47.85 -6.82
N MET A 92 -55.54 48.18 -5.88
CA MET A 92 -56.96 47.83 -5.96
C MET A 92 -57.78 48.72 -6.90
N PHE A 93 -57.20 49.80 -7.46
CA PHE A 93 -57.95 50.82 -8.19
C PHE A 93 -58.20 50.48 -9.67
N LYS A 94 -57.16 50.37 -10.50
CA LYS A 94 -57.23 49.96 -11.93
C LYS A 94 -55.92 49.34 -12.40
N HIS A 95 -55.99 48.30 -13.25
CA HIS A 95 -54.80 47.68 -13.86
C HIS A 95 -53.92 48.65 -14.67
N SER A 96 -54.50 49.67 -15.30
CA SER A 96 -53.73 50.70 -16.02
C SER A 96 -52.85 51.55 -15.10
N GLU A 97 -53.27 51.79 -13.86
CA GLU A 97 -52.52 52.57 -12.87
C GLU A 97 -51.40 51.75 -12.22
N GLN A 98 -51.61 50.44 -12.05
CA GLN A 98 -50.54 49.49 -11.66
C GLN A 98 -49.38 49.56 -12.66
N GLY A 99 -49.70 49.57 -13.96
CA GLY A 99 -48.71 49.69 -15.03
C GLY A 99 -47.97 51.02 -15.03
N ARG A 100 -48.68 52.14 -14.84
CA ARG A 100 -48.08 53.49 -14.80
C ARG A 100 -47.17 53.69 -13.59
N LEU A 101 -47.58 53.23 -12.42
CA LEU A 101 -46.75 53.31 -11.22
C LEU A 101 -45.50 52.43 -11.36
N ALA A 102 -45.65 51.21 -11.88
CA ALA A 102 -44.52 50.33 -12.19
C ALA A 102 -43.54 50.98 -13.18
N ASP A 103 -44.04 51.52 -14.31
CA ASP A 103 -43.19 52.18 -15.32
C ASP A 103 -42.46 53.39 -14.74
N TRP A 104 -43.14 54.17 -13.89
CA TRP A 104 -42.52 55.32 -13.24
C TRP A 104 -41.44 54.90 -12.24
N ILE A 105 -41.65 53.84 -11.45
CA ILE A 105 -40.67 53.33 -10.49
C ILE A 105 -39.44 52.79 -11.23
N LEU A 106 -39.64 51.95 -12.24
CA LEU A 106 -38.53 51.39 -13.03
C LEU A 106 -37.75 52.52 -13.73
N LYS A 107 -38.44 53.47 -14.36
CA LYS A 107 -37.80 54.64 -14.97
C LYS A 107 -37.06 55.52 -13.96
N SER A 108 -37.59 55.70 -12.76
CA SER A 108 -36.91 56.50 -11.73
C SER A 108 -35.64 55.82 -11.22
N ILE A 109 -35.63 54.48 -11.17
CA ILE A 109 -34.41 53.71 -10.89
C ILE A 109 -33.40 53.90 -12.02
N ASP A 110 -33.83 53.78 -13.29
CA ASP A 110 -32.97 53.98 -14.46
C ASP A 110 -32.35 55.38 -14.50
N ASP A 111 -33.18 56.43 -14.39
CA ASP A 111 -32.76 57.83 -14.45
C ASP A 111 -31.76 58.18 -13.33
N HIS A 112 -31.96 57.63 -12.12
CA HIS A 112 -31.05 57.86 -10.99
C HIS A 112 -29.73 57.08 -11.14
N PHE A 113 -29.79 55.86 -11.64
CA PHE A 113 -28.60 55.04 -11.88
C PHE A 113 -27.70 55.68 -12.93
N ASP A 114 -28.28 56.12 -14.05
CA ASP A 114 -27.56 56.79 -15.15
C ASP A 114 -26.94 58.13 -14.68
N ALA A 115 -27.64 58.91 -13.85
CA ALA A 115 -27.18 60.23 -13.43
C ALA A 115 -26.06 60.20 -12.37
N SER A 116 -26.09 59.25 -11.42
CA SER A 116 -25.22 59.28 -10.24
C SER A 116 -24.35 58.03 -10.10
N GLU A 117 -24.94 56.85 -10.26
CA GLU A 117 -24.29 55.60 -9.87
C GLU A 117 -23.31 55.11 -10.95
N VAL A 118 -23.62 55.30 -12.25
CA VAL A 118 -22.72 54.91 -13.36
C VAL A 118 -21.34 55.57 -13.25
N ASN A 119 -21.31 56.88 -13.00
CA ASN A 119 -20.06 57.63 -12.83
C ASN A 119 -19.32 57.25 -11.54
N THR A 120 -20.07 56.92 -10.49
CA THR A 120 -19.50 56.46 -9.22
C THR A 120 -18.79 55.11 -9.39
N PHE A 121 -19.41 54.15 -10.09
CA PHE A 121 -18.79 52.86 -10.38
C PHE A 121 -17.57 52.98 -11.31
N ARG A 122 -17.67 53.76 -12.39
CA ARG A 122 -16.52 53.98 -13.31
C ARG A 122 -15.36 54.68 -12.61
N GLY A 123 -15.67 55.70 -11.79
CA GLY A 123 -14.67 56.45 -11.02
C GLY A 123 -13.95 55.67 -9.91
N ILE A 124 -14.35 54.43 -9.59
CA ILE A 124 -13.58 53.54 -8.70
C ILE A 124 -12.32 53.03 -9.41
N PHE A 125 -12.44 52.69 -10.70
CA PHE A 125 -11.36 52.11 -11.50
C PHE A 125 -10.46 53.14 -12.17
N GLU A 126 -10.86 54.42 -12.18
CA GLU A 126 -10.05 55.55 -12.65
C GLU A 126 -9.09 56.09 -11.57
N ARG A 127 -9.27 55.69 -10.31
CA ARG A 127 -8.34 56.03 -9.22
C ARG A 127 -7.09 55.18 -9.39
N GLU A 128 -5.91 55.79 -9.34
CA GLU A 128 -4.59 55.11 -9.33
C GLU A 128 -4.39 54.30 -8.04
N ILE A 129 -5.22 53.29 -7.81
CA ILE A 129 -5.10 52.34 -6.70
C ILE A 129 -4.56 51.04 -7.31
N ASP A 130 -3.31 50.70 -7.00
CA ASP A 130 -2.66 49.51 -7.56
C ASP A 130 -3.08 48.20 -6.86
N ASP A 131 -3.74 48.27 -5.69
CA ASP A 131 -4.15 47.09 -4.91
C ASP A 131 -5.52 46.53 -5.36
N PRO A 132 -5.56 45.33 -5.97
CA PRO A 132 -6.80 44.68 -6.41
C PRO A 132 -7.79 44.41 -5.27
N TYR A 133 -7.33 44.19 -4.05
CA TYR A 133 -8.21 43.92 -2.91
C TYR A 133 -8.97 45.17 -2.47
N VAL A 134 -8.27 46.30 -2.37
CA VAL A 134 -8.87 47.59 -2.00
C VAL A 134 -9.89 48.02 -3.05
N LEU A 135 -9.59 47.82 -4.33
CA LEU A 135 -10.50 48.07 -5.44
C LEU A 135 -11.75 47.18 -5.36
N ALA A 136 -11.60 45.87 -5.10
CA ALA A 136 -12.72 44.94 -4.98
C ALA A 136 -13.63 45.28 -3.80
N ARG A 137 -13.05 45.64 -2.66
CA ARG A 137 -13.81 46.08 -1.48
C ARG A 137 -14.57 47.39 -1.75
N ALA A 138 -13.91 48.38 -2.36
CA ALA A 138 -14.56 49.64 -2.71
C ALA A 138 -15.73 49.44 -3.69
N PHE A 139 -15.57 48.53 -4.65
CA PHE A 139 -16.64 48.12 -5.56
C PHE A 139 -17.81 47.47 -4.81
N LEU A 140 -17.54 46.46 -3.96
CA LEU A 140 -18.58 45.75 -3.21
C LEU A 140 -19.30 46.65 -2.20
N GLU A 141 -18.60 47.58 -1.54
CA GLU A 141 -19.24 48.55 -0.64
C GLU A 141 -20.18 49.51 -1.39
N THR A 142 -19.83 49.85 -2.63
CA THR A 142 -20.67 50.71 -3.49
C THR A 142 -21.87 49.93 -4.03
N GLU A 143 -21.66 48.68 -4.45
CA GLU A 143 -22.74 47.76 -4.84
C GLU A 143 -23.71 47.52 -3.69
N GLN A 144 -23.21 47.28 -2.48
CA GLN A 144 -24.04 47.05 -1.31
C GLN A 144 -24.92 48.26 -1.01
N LYS A 145 -24.36 49.48 -1.04
CA LYS A 145 -25.13 50.72 -0.83
C LYS A 145 -26.25 50.88 -1.87
N TRP A 146 -25.97 50.56 -3.13
CA TRP A 146 -26.97 50.59 -4.19
C TRP A 146 -28.05 49.50 -3.98
N SER A 147 -27.62 48.27 -3.71
CA SER A 147 -28.49 47.12 -3.46
C SER A 147 -29.41 47.35 -2.25
N GLU A 148 -28.94 48.02 -1.20
CA GLU A 148 -29.77 48.44 -0.05
C GLU A 148 -30.89 49.39 -0.47
N LYS A 149 -30.60 50.39 -1.32
CA LYS A 149 -31.62 51.32 -1.85
C LYS A 149 -32.68 50.57 -2.67
N VAL A 150 -32.25 49.71 -3.60
CA VAL A 150 -33.16 48.97 -4.47
C VAL A 150 -33.99 47.93 -3.68
N ASN A 151 -33.37 47.22 -2.74
CA ASN A 151 -34.08 46.29 -1.86
C ASN A 151 -35.07 47.01 -0.94
N LEU A 152 -34.77 48.23 -0.50
CA LEU A 152 -35.71 49.04 0.27
C LEU A 152 -36.93 49.42 -0.58
N ILE A 153 -36.74 49.83 -1.84
CA ILE A 153 -37.84 50.06 -2.79
C ILE A 153 -38.65 48.78 -2.98
N ARG A 154 -37.99 47.65 -3.24
CA ARG A 154 -38.67 46.36 -3.39
C ARG A 154 -39.51 45.98 -2.17
N ARG A 155 -39.00 46.22 -0.95
CA ARG A 155 -39.74 45.97 0.30
C ARG A 155 -40.96 46.89 0.44
N LEU A 156 -40.82 48.16 0.09
CA LEU A 156 -41.92 49.13 0.14
C LEU A 156 -43.01 48.83 -0.89
N PHE A 157 -42.63 48.34 -2.07
CA PHE A 157 -43.52 48.00 -3.18
C PHE A 157 -43.74 46.50 -3.35
N LEU A 158 -43.60 45.71 -2.28
CA LEU A 158 -43.63 44.24 -2.32
C LEU A 158 -44.89 43.68 -3.00
N VAL A 159 -46.05 44.29 -2.77
CA VAL A 159 -47.32 43.87 -3.40
C VAL A 159 -47.31 44.13 -4.90
N LEU A 160 -46.75 45.26 -5.35
CA LEU A 160 -46.60 45.57 -6.78
C LEU A 160 -45.60 44.60 -7.44
N ASP A 161 -44.48 44.32 -6.75
CA ASP A 161 -43.44 43.40 -7.21
C ASP A 161 -43.98 41.97 -7.39
N ARG A 162 -44.73 41.44 -6.41
CA ARG A 162 -45.21 40.05 -6.40
C ARG A 162 -46.55 39.83 -7.11
N ALA A 163 -47.48 40.77 -7.04
CA ALA A 163 -48.82 40.59 -7.61
C ALA A 163 -48.91 41.06 -9.06
N TYR A 164 -48.15 42.09 -9.44
CA TYR A 164 -48.22 42.67 -10.79
C TYR A 164 -46.97 42.38 -11.62
N LEU A 165 -45.78 42.81 -11.17
CA LEU A 165 -44.55 42.70 -11.96
C LEU A 165 -44.13 41.24 -12.20
N PHE A 166 -44.19 40.39 -11.16
CA PHE A 166 -43.83 38.97 -11.28
C PHE A 166 -44.69 38.19 -12.28
N GLN A 167 -45.96 38.59 -12.48
CA GLN A 167 -46.88 37.94 -13.41
C GLN A 167 -46.93 38.62 -14.79
N HIS A 168 -46.24 39.75 -14.97
CA HIS A 168 -46.33 40.54 -16.19
C HIS A 168 -45.45 39.95 -17.29
N PRO A 169 -45.97 39.73 -18.52
CA PRO A 169 -45.24 39.02 -19.58
C PRO A 169 -44.05 39.80 -20.17
N LYS A 170 -44.01 41.13 -20.00
CA LYS A 170 -42.97 42.02 -20.57
C LYS A 170 -42.18 42.83 -19.55
N LYS A 171 -42.69 42.97 -18.32
CA LYS A 171 -42.08 43.83 -17.29
C LYS A 171 -41.48 42.89 -16.26
N LYS A 172 -40.25 43.16 -15.86
CA LYS A 172 -39.53 42.30 -14.94
C LYS A 172 -39.75 42.79 -13.51
N ASP A 173 -39.51 41.90 -12.55
CA ASP A 173 -39.51 42.29 -11.15
C ASP A 173 -38.36 43.27 -10.87
N ILE A 174 -38.45 44.00 -9.76
CA ILE A 174 -37.54 45.13 -9.48
C ILE A 174 -36.07 44.66 -9.43
N LEU A 175 -35.81 43.44 -8.94
CA LEU A 175 -34.45 42.90 -8.87
C LEU A 175 -33.89 42.46 -10.21
N THR A 176 -34.68 41.78 -11.04
CA THR A 176 -34.23 41.36 -12.38
C THR A 176 -34.01 42.58 -13.26
N HIS A 177 -34.87 43.61 -13.14
CA HIS A 177 -34.67 44.89 -13.81
C HIS A 177 -33.38 45.59 -13.37
N ASN A 178 -33.08 45.60 -12.07
CA ASN A 178 -31.83 46.16 -11.55
C ASN A 178 -30.58 45.42 -12.08
N CYS A 179 -30.62 44.08 -12.16
CA CYS A 179 -29.51 43.30 -12.73
C CYS A 179 -29.29 43.63 -14.21
N GLU A 180 -30.36 43.81 -14.98
CA GLU A 180 -30.28 44.20 -16.40
C GLU A 180 -29.79 45.61 -16.62
N LEU A 181 -30.19 46.54 -15.75
CA LEU A 181 -29.69 47.91 -15.76
C LEU A 181 -28.17 47.92 -15.53
N PHE A 182 -27.70 47.18 -14.52
CA PHE A 182 -26.27 47.07 -14.24
C PHE A 182 -25.53 46.38 -15.40
N MET A 183 -26.11 45.35 -16.03
CA MET A 183 -25.50 44.69 -17.20
C MET A 183 -25.44 45.59 -18.44
N SER A 184 -26.52 46.32 -18.75
CA SER A 184 -26.63 47.12 -19.98
C SER A 184 -25.82 48.41 -19.93
N ARG A 185 -25.67 49.03 -18.75
CA ARG A 185 -25.01 50.34 -18.61
C ARG A 185 -23.54 50.26 -18.18
N LEU A 186 -23.16 49.19 -17.48
CA LEU A 186 -21.80 49.00 -16.98
C LEU A 186 -21.05 47.87 -17.66
N PHE A 187 -21.66 46.70 -17.90
CA PHE A 187 -20.95 45.51 -18.39
C PHE A 187 -20.97 45.30 -19.91
N ARG A 188 -21.93 45.86 -20.65
CA ARG A 188 -22.02 45.71 -22.11
C ARG A 188 -21.77 47.04 -22.81
N ASP A 189 -21.04 46.99 -23.92
CA ASP A 189 -20.91 48.15 -24.80
C ASP A 189 -22.22 48.39 -25.55
N GLU A 190 -22.68 49.65 -25.54
CA GLU A 190 -23.95 50.10 -26.14
C GLU A 190 -24.07 49.77 -27.64
N PHE A 191 -22.95 49.56 -28.33
CA PHE A 191 -22.89 49.40 -29.79
C PHE A 191 -22.79 47.93 -30.26
N ASN A 192 -22.09 47.06 -29.51
CA ASN A 192 -21.69 45.74 -30.02
C ASN A 192 -22.18 44.56 -29.16
N GLY A 193 -22.71 44.81 -27.96
CA GLY A 193 -23.14 43.76 -27.03
C GLY A 193 -22.00 42.92 -26.43
N ASN A 194 -20.75 43.28 -26.71
CA ASN A 194 -19.54 42.70 -26.11
C ASN A 194 -19.33 43.24 -24.69
N ILE A 195 -18.48 42.55 -23.91
CA ILE A 195 -18.08 42.96 -22.57
C ILE A 195 -17.36 44.31 -22.68
N SER A 196 -17.80 45.30 -21.91
CA SER A 196 -17.17 46.62 -21.85
C SER A 196 -15.80 46.55 -21.17
N ALA A 197 -14.96 47.58 -21.34
CA ALA A 197 -13.69 47.70 -20.62
C ALA A 197 -13.84 47.61 -19.09
N PHE A 198 -14.97 48.08 -18.56
CA PHE A 198 -15.33 47.94 -17.15
C PHE A 198 -15.58 46.47 -16.77
N GLY A 199 -16.35 45.73 -17.58
CA GLY A 199 -16.60 44.32 -17.35
C GLY A 199 -15.32 43.47 -17.42
N GLU A 200 -14.42 43.75 -18.36
CA GLU A 200 -13.11 43.08 -18.44
C GLU A 200 -12.23 43.37 -17.21
N THR A 201 -12.24 44.62 -16.73
CA THR A 201 -11.48 45.03 -15.54
C THR A 201 -12.01 44.32 -14.29
N LEU A 202 -13.33 44.19 -14.16
CA LEU A 202 -13.94 43.50 -13.02
C LEU A 202 -13.70 41.98 -13.05
N ILE A 203 -13.64 41.36 -14.24
CA ILE A 203 -13.25 39.95 -14.38
C ILE A 203 -11.78 39.76 -14.00
N LYS A 204 -10.88 40.67 -14.43
CA LYS A 204 -9.47 40.65 -14.01
C LYS A 204 -9.30 40.86 -12.50
N LEU A 205 -10.11 41.75 -11.92
CA LEU A 205 -10.15 41.98 -10.47
C LEU A 205 -10.58 40.72 -9.72
N CYS A 206 -11.63 40.05 -10.23
CA CYS A 206 -12.10 38.77 -9.71
C CYS A 206 -11.00 37.70 -9.79
N GLU A 207 -10.28 37.60 -10.91
CA GLU A 207 -9.14 36.69 -11.05
C GLU A 207 -8.04 36.98 -10.01
N GLN A 208 -7.61 38.25 -9.90
CA GLN A 208 -6.54 38.67 -9.00
C GLN A 208 -6.88 38.46 -7.53
N THR A 209 -8.15 38.66 -7.15
CA THR A 209 -8.63 38.46 -5.77
C THR A 209 -8.87 36.98 -5.46
N CYS A 210 -9.35 36.18 -6.41
CA CYS A 210 -9.60 34.75 -6.21
C CYS A 210 -8.32 33.92 -6.12
N TYR A 211 -7.24 34.36 -6.77
CA TYR A 211 -5.95 33.68 -6.82
C TYR A 211 -4.83 34.49 -6.15
N TYR A 212 -5.19 35.38 -5.23
CA TYR A 212 -4.24 36.14 -4.44
C TYR A 212 -3.40 35.19 -3.54
N PRO A 213 -2.07 35.38 -3.45
CA PRO A 213 -1.25 34.62 -2.51
C PRO A 213 -1.81 34.77 -1.09
N ASP A 214 -1.97 33.67 -0.35
CA ASP A 214 -2.51 33.65 1.02
C ASP A 214 -4.02 33.89 1.19
N ARG A 215 -4.85 33.69 0.15
CA ARG A 215 -6.34 33.70 0.23
C ARG A 215 -6.91 33.00 1.47
N THR A 216 -6.34 31.86 1.86
CA THR A 216 -6.81 31.02 2.96
C THR A 216 -6.36 31.49 4.35
N LYS A 217 -5.46 32.46 4.45
CA LYS A 217 -4.92 32.95 5.73
C LYS A 217 -5.72 34.12 6.29
N ASP A 218 -6.40 34.90 5.45
CA ASP A 218 -7.19 36.05 5.86
C ASP A 218 -8.67 35.90 5.48
N VAL A 219 -9.51 35.87 6.52
CA VAL A 219 -10.97 35.72 6.44
C VAL A 219 -11.60 36.86 5.64
N GLU A 220 -11.06 38.08 5.71
CA GLU A 220 -11.60 39.22 4.98
C GLU A 220 -11.31 39.14 3.47
N PHE A 221 -10.16 38.58 3.08
CA PHE A 221 -9.82 38.34 1.68
C PHE A 221 -10.70 37.26 1.07
N GLU A 222 -10.85 36.11 1.75
CA GLU A 222 -11.70 35.03 1.27
C GLU A 222 -13.16 35.49 1.11
N LYS A 223 -13.67 36.28 2.07
CA LYS A 223 -15.01 36.86 2.00
C LYS A 223 -15.16 37.80 0.81
N THR A 224 -14.20 38.71 0.59
CA THR A 224 -14.24 39.68 -0.52
C THR A 224 -14.22 38.98 -1.88
N ALA A 225 -13.36 37.97 -2.05
CA ALA A 225 -13.32 37.16 -3.28
C ALA A 225 -14.63 36.38 -3.50
N ARG A 226 -15.19 35.80 -2.43
CA ARG A 226 -16.48 35.09 -2.46
C ARG A 226 -17.62 36.01 -2.88
N ASP A 227 -17.72 37.18 -2.26
CA ASP A 227 -18.78 38.16 -2.50
C ASP A 227 -18.70 38.72 -3.94
N LEU A 228 -17.49 38.98 -4.45
CA LEU A 228 -17.27 39.41 -5.83
C LEU A 228 -17.64 38.32 -6.86
N CYS A 229 -17.22 37.06 -6.61
CA CYS A 229 -17.63 35.92 -7.42
C CYS A 229 -19.14 35.69 -7.41
N PHE A 230 -19.76 35.80 -6.24
CA PHE A 230 -21.20 35.66 -6.06
C PHE A 230 -21.98 36.73 -6.83
N PHE A 231 -21.50 37.98 -6.79
CA PHE A 231 -22.06 39.08 -7.59
C PHE A 231 -22.02 38.74 -9.09
N LEU A 232 -20.84 38.39 -9.63
CA LEU A 232 -20.70 38.05 -11.05
C LEU A 232 -21.56 36.85 -11.48
N LYS A 233 -21.73 35.87 -10.58
CA LYS A 233 -22.62 34.72 -10.81
C LYS A 233 -24.10 35.10 -10.87
N ILE A 234 -24.59 35.96 -9.95
CA ILE A 234 -25.97 36.46 -10.01
C ILE A 234 -26.22 37.16 -11.34
N MET A 235 -25.25 37.96 -11.78
CA MET A 235 -25.32 38.67 -13.05
C MET A 235 -25.36 37.69 -14.25
N ASN A 236 -24.66 36.56 -14.16
CA ASN A 236 -24.61 35.54 -15.22
C ASN A 236 -25.97 34.85 -15.43
N GLY A 237 -26.65 34.50 -14.34
CA GLY A 237 -27.95 33.81 -14.37
C GLY A 237 -29.07 34.61 -15.05
N ASN A 238 -28.97 35.95 -15.07
CA ASN A 238 -30.00 36.82 -15.60
C ASN A 238 -29.79 37.23 -17.07
N VAL A 239 -28.55 37.20 -17.60
CA VAL A 239 -28.22 37.82 -18.92
C VAL A 239 -27.29 36.96 -19.82
N ASN A 240 -27.13 35.66 -19.55
CA ASN A 240 -26.52 34.69 -20.48
C ASN A 240 -25.13 35.12 -21.03
N PHE A 241 -24.20 35.58 -20.19
CA PHE A 241 -22.86 35.99 -20.61
C PHE A 241 -21.75 34.93 -20.41
N SER A 242 -22.14 33.70 -20.03
CA SER A 242 -21.26 32.52 -19.95
C SER A 242 -20.09 32.63 -18.95
N PHE A 243 -20.26 33.38 -17.86
CA PHE A 243 -19.26 33.56 -16.79
C PHE A 243 -18.67 32.25 -16.32
N ASP A 244 -19.50 31.24 -16.09
CA ASP A 244 -19.08 29.93 -15.57
C ASP A 244 -18.00 29.28 -16.45
N SER A 245 -18.09 29.46 -17.77
CA SER A 245 -17.11 28.93 -18.72
C SER A 245 -15.78 29.72 -18.71
N LEU A 246 -15.85 31.03 -18.51
CA LEU A 246 -14.66 31.90 -18.39
C LEU A 246 -13.96 31.65 -17.06
N PHE A 247 -14.73 31.59 -15.98
CA PHE A 247 -14.22 31.31 -14.64
C PHE A 247 -13.51 29.96 -14.60
N GLN A 248 -14.13 28.89 -15.14
CA GLN A 248 -13.48 27.58 -15.23
C GLN A 248 -12.15 27.61 -16.01
N LYS A 249 -12.06 28.37 -17.11
CA LYS A 249 -10.81 28.53 -17.87
C LYS A 249 -9.73 29.24 -17.05
N LEU A 250 -10.09 30.32 -16.35
CA LEU A 250 -9.17 31.07 -15.49
C LEU A 250 -8.66 30.21 -14.33
N THR A 251 -9.55 29.43 -13.69
CA THR A 251 -9.17 28.45 -12.66
C THR A 251 -8.10 27.49 -13.20
N ILE A 252 -8.35 26.88 -14.36
CA ILE A 252 -7.39 25.93 -14.96
C ILE A 252 -6.03 26.59 -15.22
N VAL A 253 -6.01 27.80 -15.79
CA VAL A 253 -4.76 28.52 -16.08
C VAL A 253 -3.96 28.81 -14.81
N ASN A 254 -4.61 29.24 -13.73
CA ASN A 254 -3.91 29.57 -12.48
C ASN A 254 -3.42 28.33 -11.75
N TYR A 255 -4.19 27.24 -11.74
CA TYR A 255 -3.71 25.96 -11.21
C TYR A 255 -2.56 25.36 -12.03
N THR A 256 -2.50 25.62 -13.34
CA THR A 256 -1.34 25.24 -14.17
C THR A 256 -0.08 26.03 -13.77
N LYS A 257 -0.20 27.30 -13.40
CA LYS A 257 0.93 28.07 -12.85
C LYS A 257 1.39 27.52 -11.50
N LEU A 258 0.45 27.18 -10.62
CA LEU A 258 0.75 26.58 -9.31
C LEU A 258 1.38 25.19 -9.43
N GLN A 259 0.98 24.40 -10.43
CA GLN A 259 1.58 23.11 -10.74
C GLN A 259 3.09 23.22 -10.92
N HIS A 260 3.56 24.21 -11.69
CA HIS A 260 4.99 24.43 -11.90
C HIS A 260 5.75 24.73 -10.60
N ILE A 261 5.13 25.43 -9.65
CA ILE A 261 5.74 25.74 -8.35
C ILE A 261 5.77 24.48 -7.48
N TRP A 262 4.67 23.72 -7.43
CA TRP A 262 4.62 22.51 -6.61
C TRP A 262 5.55 21.42 -7.11
N LEU A 263 5.84 21.36 -8.41
CA LEU A 263 6.78 20.38 -8.98
C LEU A 263 8.22 20.57 -8.50
N GLU A 264 8.57 21.71 -7.90
CA GLU A 264 9.88 21.92 -7.28
C GLU A 264 10.10 21.02 -6.03
N ASP A 265 9.02 20.62 -5.34
CA ASP A 265 9.04 19.63 -4.25
C ASP A 265 8.22 18.39 -4.62
N GLU A 266 8.86 17.46 -5.34
CA GLU A 266 8.26 16.21 -5.81
C GLU A 266 7.64 15.34 -4.69
N LYS A 267 8.12 15.48 -3.45
CA LYS A 267 7.65 14.65 -2.32
C LYS A 267 6.34 15.16 -1.72
N SER A 268 6.14 16.47 -1.71
CA SER A 268 4.95 17.11 -1.14
C SER A 268 3.92 17.50 -2.20
N TYR A 269 4.26 17.34 -3.48
CA TYR A 269 3.41 17.74 -4.61
C TYR A 269 1.97 17.24 -4.49
N LEU A 270 1.76 15.92 -4.34
CA LEU A 270 0.40 15.38 -4.30
C LEU A 270 -0.38 15.85 -3.06
N LEU A 271 0.30 16.00 -1.93
CA LEU A 271 -0.34 16.50 -0.71
C LEU A 271 -0.81 17.95 -0.89
N ASN A 272 0.04 18.80 -1.47
CA ASN A 272 -0.29 20.20 -1.78
C ASN A 272 -1.46 20.30 -2.77
N VAL A 273 -1.43 19.49 -3.83
CA VAL A 273 -2.51 19.44 -4.82
C VAL A 273 -3.82 19.01 -4.19
N MET A 274 -3.83 17.96 -3.36
CA MET A 274 -5.05 17.47 -2.72
C MET A 274 -5.66 18.50 -1.76
N GLY A 275 -4.84 19.15 -0.93
CA GLY A 275 -5.29 20.26 -0.08
C GLY A 275 -5.81 21.46 -0.90
N ALA A 276 -5.17 21.77 -2.03
CA ALA A 276 -5.62 22.84 -2.91
C ALA A 276 -6.94 22.52 -3.62
N LEU A 277 -7.20 21.24 -3.94
CA LEU A 277 -8.48 20.80 -4.50
C LEU A 277 -9.61 20.84 -3.45
N ASP A 278 -9.33 20.47 -2.20
CA ASP A 278 -10.31 20.49 -1.12
C ASP A 278 -10.72 21.94 -0.76
N THR A 279 -9.75 22.85 -0.71
CA THR A 279 -10.02 24.28 -0.49
C THR A 279 -10.81 24.89 -1.65
N GLU A 280 -10.50 24.53 -2.90
CA GLU A 280 -11.24 25.05 -4.06
C GLU A 280 -12.66 24.51 -4.13
N HIS A 281 -12.87 23.22 -3.88
CA HIS A 281 -14.22 22.65 -3.81
C HIS A 281 -15.07 23.36 -2.76
N SER A 282 -14.49 23.59 -1.57
CA SER A 282 -15.15 24.33 -0.49
C SER A 282 -15.47 25.78 -0.90
N PHE A 283 -14.54 26.43 -1.58
CA PHE A 283 -14.72 27.79 -2.11
C PHE A 283 -15.85 27.86 -3.16
N LEU A 284 -15.85 26.99 -4.17
CA LEU A 284 -16.89 26.94 -5.21
C LEU A 284 -18.27 26.64 -4.62
N THR A 285 -18.33 25.74 -3.63
CA THR A 285 -19.57 25.42 -2.91
C THR A 285 -20.05 26.63 -2.11
N SER A 286 -19.15 27.40 -1.49
CA SER A 286 -19.51 28.61 -0.72
C SER A 286 -20.09 29.74 -1.57
N ILE A 287 -19.71 29.83 -2.85
CA ILE A 287 -20.28 30.76 -3.84
C ILE A 287 -21.67 30.26 -4.33
N GLY A 288 -22.01 29.01 -4.03
CA GLY A 288 -23.28 28.38 -4.38
C GLY A 288 -23.39 27.97 -5.84
N PHE A 289 -22.27 27.72 -6.53
CA PHE A 289 -22.30 27.13 -7.88
C PHE A 289 -23.10 25.82 -7.90
N GLU A 290 -23.70 25.49 -9.04
CA GLU A 290 -24.43 24.23 -9.18
C GLU A 290 -23.49 23.03 -8.93
N PRO A 291 -23.93 21.98 -8.22
CA PRO A 291 -23.09 20.83 -7.89
C PRO A 291 -22.41 20.20 -9.11
N ASP A 292 -23.11 20.15 -10.25
CA ASP A 292 -22.58 19.59 -11.50
C ASP A 292 -21.42 20.42 -12.06
N PHE A 293 -21.49 21.75 -11.95
CA PHE A 293 -20.40 22.64 -12.38
C PHE A 293 -19.18 22.49 -11.48
N VAL A 294 -19.38 22.43 -10.15
CA VAL A 294 -18.30 22.22 -9.17
C VAL A 294 -17.58 20.90 -9.46
N MET A 295 -18.33 19.81 -9.58
CA MET A 295 -17.77 18.48 -9.85
C MET A 295 -17.05 18.42 -11.20
N THR A 296 -17.59 19.05 -12.24
CA THR A 296 -16.95 19.10 -13.56
C THR A 296 -15.63 19.86 -13.53
N THR A 297 -15.56 20.97 -12.77
CA THR A 297 -14.35 21.79 -12.63
C THR A 297 -13.28 21.04 -11.83
N ILE A 298 -13.64 20.46 -10.68
CA ILE A 298 -12.71 19.68 -9.85
C ILE A 298 -12.16 18.48 -10.62
N ARG A 299 -12.99 17.77 -11.40
CA ARG A 299 -12.51 16.65 -12.25
C ARG A 299 -11.50 17.10 -13.29
N LYS A 300 -11.69 18.25 -13.93
CA LYS A 300 -10.71 18.80 -14.90
C LYS A 300 -9.38 19.13 -14.21
N LEU A 301 -9.43 19.70 -13.01
CA LEU A 301 -8.23 19.97 -12.22
C LEU A 301 -7.53 18.69 -11.76
N GLN A 302 -8.27 17.68 -11.31
CA GLN A 302 -7.73 16.36 -10.95
C GLN A 302 -7.01 15.70 -12.14
N TRP A 303 -7.61 15.76 -13.33
CA TRP A 303 -6.97 15.23 -14.54
C TRP A 303 -5.64 15.94 -14.82
N LEU A 304 -5.65 17.27 -14.81
CA LEU A 304 -4.48 18.08 -15.16
C LEU A 304 -3.34 18.01 -14.12
N LEU A 305 -3.69 17.91 -12.83
CA LEU A 305 -2.70 17.98 -11.74
C LEU A 305 -2.22 16.61 -11.27
N ILE A 306 -3.04 15.56 -11.39
CA ILE A 306 -2.75 14.24 -10.82
C ILE A 306 -2.67 13.17 -11.90
N PHE A 307 -3.69 13.04 -12.75
CA PHE A 307 -3.84 11.84 -13.59
C PHE A 307 -3.13 11.93 -14.94
N SER A 308 -2.80 13.12 -15.45
CA SER A 308 -2.04 13.27 -16.71
C SER A 308 -0.67 12.62 -16.62
N ASP A 309 0.03 12.86 -15.51
CA ASP A 309 1.43 12.46 -15.27
C ASP A 309 1.55 11.62 -13.99
N LEU A 310 0.55 10.78 -13.73
CA LEU A 310 0.40 10.03 -12.49
C LEU A 310 1.66 9.21 -12.13
N THR A 311 2.30 8.58 -13.12
CA THR A 311 3.45 7.71 -12.86
C THR A 311 4.67 8.45 -12.32
N ASP A 312 4.88 9.68 -12.79
CA ASP A 312 6.06 10.48 -12.49
C ASP A 312 5.89 11.17 -11.13
N VAL A 313 4.67 11.64 -10.88
CA VAL A 313 4.31 12.36 -9.66
C VAL A 313 4.09 11.43 -8.47
N LEU A 314 3.51 10.24 -8.69
CA LEU A 314 3.09 9.38 -7.59
C LEU A 314 4.27 8.80 -6.81
N TYR A 315 5.26 8.22 -7.50
CA TYR A 315 6.33 7.48 -6.84
C TYR A 315 7.11 8.31 -5.80
N PRO A 316 7.55 9.55 -6.10
CA PRO A 316 8.23 10.42 -5.12
C PRO A 316 7.35 10.84 -3.93
N SER A 317 6.04 10.94 -4.14
CA SER A 317 5.05 11.35 -3.14
C SER A 317 4.52 10.20 -2.27
N ILE A 318 4.74 8.92 -2.62
CA ILE A 318 4.26 7.79 -1.80
C ILE A 318 4.76 7.87 -0.34
N PRO A 319 6.05 8.13 -0.04
CA PRO A 319 6.56 8.12 1.33
C PRO A 319 5.83 9.11 2.26
N THR A 320 5.45 10.28 1.77
CA THR A 320 4.74 11.32 2.53
C THR A 320 3.24 11.00 2.66
N LEU A 321 2.64 10.43 1.61
CA LEU A 321 1.21 10.07 1.59
C LEU A 321 0.86 8.91 2.52
N ILE A 322 1.79 7.98 2.75
CA ILE A 322 1.55 6.82 3.63
C ILE A 322 1.76 7.14 5.13
N GLU A 323 2.16 8.36 5.47
CA GLU A 323 2.29 8.79 6.85
C GLU A 323 0.91 8.80 7.55
N PRO A 324 0.84 8.49 8.86
CA PRO A 324 -0.44 8.37 9.58
C PRO A 324 -1.35 9.60 9.45
N GLU A 325 -0.76 10.79 9.37
CA GLU A 325 -1.48 12.06 9.24
C GLU A 325 -2.17 12.20 7.87
N ASN A 326 -1.66 11.52 6.84
CA ASN A 326 -2.07 11.66 5.45
C ASN A 326 -2.87 10.46 4.91
N HIS A 327 -3.16 9.46 5.75
CA HIS A 327 -3.92 8.25 5.36
C HIS A 327 -5.26 8.53 4.69
N GLN A 328 -5.90 9.62 5.11
CA GLN A 328 -7.19 10.04 4.59
C GLN A 328 -7.07 10.58 3.15
N HIS A 329 -5.94 11.22 2.79
CA HIS A 329 -5.60 11.61 1.43
C HIS A 329 -5.25 10.39 0.57
N TRP A 330 -4.47 9.44 1.11
CA TRP A 330 -4.17 8.19 0.39
C TRP A 330 -5.42 7.38 0.05
N LYS A 331 -6.32 7.20 1.02
CA LYS A 331 -7.63 6.52 0.81
C LYS A 331 -8.43 7.20 -0.30
N SER A 332 -8.47 8.52 -0.20
CA SER A 332 -9.18 9.38 -1.13
C SER A 332 -8.66 9.19 -2.57
N LEU A 333 -7.33 9.20 -2.76
CA LEU A 333 -6.70 9.00 -4.07
C LEU A 333 -7.10 7.65 -4.69
N LEU A 334 -7.08 6.58 -3.88
CA LEU A 334 -7.45 5.22 -4.30
C LEU A 334 -8.90 5.12 -4.76
N GLU A 335 -9.81 5.80 -4.07
CA GLU A 335 -11.23 5.81 -4.45
C GLU A 335 -11.46 6.49 -5.79
N VAL A 336 -10.87 7.67 -6.03
CA VAL A 336 -11.04 8.32 -7.34
C VAL A 336 -10.37 7.55 -8.46
N SER A 337 -9.25 6.87 -8.20
CA SER A 337 -8.66 6.00 -9.21
C SER A 337 -9.55 4.81 -9.57
N THR A 338 -10.39 4.26 -8.68
CA THR A 338 -11.34 3.20 -9.08
C THR A 338 -12.40 3.69 -10.06
N ILE A 339 -12.83 4.95 -9.91
CA ILE A 339 -13.88 5.54 -10.74
C ILE A 339 -13.27 6.24 -11.99
N SER A 340 -11.94 6.41 -12.03
CA SER A 340 -11.20 7.11 -13.09
C SER A 340 -11.47 6.59 -14.50
N GLN A 341 -11.66 5.27 -14.67
CA GLN A 341 -11.99 4.70 -15.98
C GLN A 341 -13.30 5.25 -16.55
N SER A 342 -14.28 5.52 -15.68
CA SER A 342 -15.58 6.06 -16.10
C SER A 342 -15.53 7.56 -16.37
N TYR A 343 -14.65 8.30 -15.70
CA TYR A 343 -14.57 9.76 -15.80
C TYR A 343 -13.55 10.26 -16.81
N TYR A 344 -12.41 9.58 -16.95
CA TYR A 344 -11.28 10.02 -17.76
C TYR A 344 -10.95 9.07 -18.91
N GLY A 345 -11.58 7.90 -18.95
CA GLY A 345 -11.28 6.85 -19.95
C GLY A 345 -9.93 6.15 -19.73
N VAL A 346 -9.23 6.45 -18.64
CA VAL A 346 -7.93 5.89 -18.28
C VAL A 346 -8.01 5.14 -16.96
N ASP A 347 -7.44 3.94 -16.94
CA ASP A 347 -7.35 3.07 -15.76
C ASP A 347 -6.23 3.55 -14.85
N SER A 348 -6.54 4.55 -14.03
CA SER A 348 -5.54 5.16 -13.12
C SER A 348 -5.14 4.21 -11.99
N MET A 349 -5.96 3.20 -11.66
CA MET A 349 -5.60 2.17 -10.68
C MET A 349 -4.34 1.42 -11.11
N LYS A 350 -4.19 1.07 -12.39
CA LYS A 350 -2.97 0.41 -12.87
C LYS A 350 -1.72 1.28 -12.69
N GLY A 351 -1.85 2.59 -12.88
CA GLY A 351 -0.76 3.55 -12.63
C GLY A 351 -0.38 3.58 -11.14
N ILE A 352 -1.37 3.58 -10.24
CA ILE A 352 -1.12 3.50 -8.80
C ILE A 352 -0.45 2.19 -8.42
N LEU A 353 -0.96 1.06 -8.91
CA LEU A 353 -0.37 -0.25 -8.63
C LEU A 353 1.07 -0.34 -9.14
N HIS A 354 1.38 0.29 -10.27
CA HIS A 354 2.75 0.37 -10.77
C HIS A 354 3.68 1.18 -9.84
N GLY A 355 3.25 2.37 -9.42
CA GLY A 355 4.01 3.20 -8.47
C GLY A 355 4.20 2.51 -7.11
N TRP A 356 3.14 1.89 -6.60
CA TRP A 356 3.15 1.13 -5.35
C TRP A 356 4.11 -0.07 -5.42
N ARG A 357 4.05 -0.85 -6.50
CA ARG A 357 4.97 -1.97 -6.75
C ARG A 357 6.43 -1.52 -6.73
N LYS A 358 6.74 -0.39 -7.37
CA LYS A 358 8.10 0.16 -7.42
C LYS A 358 8.56 0.57 -6.02
N TYR A 359 7.75 1.33 -5.29
CA TYR A 359 8.04 1.75 -3.92
C TYR A 359 8.31 0.56 -2.99
N VAL A 360 7.42 -0.45 -2.99
CA VAL A 360 7.60 -1.65 -2.16
C VAL A 360 8.88 -2.40 -2.52
N ALA A 361 9.22 -2.48 -3.80
CA ALA A 361 10.44 -3.15 -4.24
C ALA A 361 11.71 -2.43 -3.72
N ASP A 362 11.75 -1.10 -3.82
CA ASP A 362 12.91 -0.30 -3.40
C ASP A 362 13.09 -0.30 -1.88
N GLU A 363 12.00 -0.22 -1.11
CA GLU A 363 12.03 -0.35 0.35
C GLU A 363 12.52 -1.74 0.79
N ALA A 364 12.01 -2.80 0.15
CA ALA A 364 12.45 -4.17 0.46
C ALA A 364 13.94 -4.39 0.10
N ASP A 365 14.41 -3.82 -1.00
CA ASP A 365 15.81 -3.87 -1.42
C ASP A 365 16.73 -3.14 -0.43
N THR A 366 16.31 -1.94 0.00
CA THR A 366 17.01 -1.12 1.00
C THR A 366 17.14 -1.87 2.33
N VAL A 367 16.05 -2.44 2.85
CA VAL A 367 16.10 -3.23 4.09
C VAL A 367 17.07 -4.41 4.00
N ILE A 368 17.07 -5.15 2.89
CA ILE A 368 17.96 -6.31 2.74
C ILE A 368 19.42 -5.87 2.62
N THR A 369 19.70 -4.80 1.88
CA THR A 369 21.07 -4.27 1.68
C THR A 369 21.65 -3.67 2.95
N GLU A 370 20.85 -2.93 3.72
CA GLU A 370 21.24 -2.43 5.05
C GLU A 370 21.51 -3.56 6.04
N CYS A 371 20.68 -4.61 6.03
CA CYS A 371 20.93 -5.75 6.91
C CYS A 371 22.20 -6.52 6.53
N LYS A 372 22.58 -6.55 5.25
CA LYS A 372 23.86 -7.13 4.79
C LYS A 372 25.06 -6.34 5.32
N SER A 373 24.99 -5.00 5.28
CA SER A 373 26.10 -4.14 5.70
C SER A 373 26.25 -4.08 7.22
N SER A 374 25.14 -3.99 7.95
CA SER A 374 25.11 -3.90 9.41
C SER A 374 25.21 -5.26 10.14
N ALA A 375 25.17 -6.38 9.41
CA ALA A 375 25.08 -7.74 9.96
C ALA A 375 23.89 -7.96 10.93
N SER A 376 22.85 -7.15 10.81
CA SER A 376 21.62 -7.23 11.60
C SER A 376 20.68 -8.34 11.10
N PRO A 377 19.73 -8.82 11.94
CA PRO A 377 18.84 -9.91 11.56
C PRO A 377 17.80 -9.44 10.55
N VAL A 378 17.88 -9.98 9.34
CA VAL A 378 17.02 -9.61 8.20
C VAL A 378 15.56 -10.01 8.39
N ILE A 379 15.32 -11.19 8.96
CA ILE A 379 13.98 -11.81 9.03
C ILE A 379 13.01 -10.92 9.83
N PRO A 380 13.32 -10.47 11.06
CA PRO A 380 12.46 -9.54 11.78
C PRO A 380 12.20 -8.23 11.02
N GLN A 381 13.20 -7.67 10.34
CA GLN A 381 13.04 -6.42 9.60
C GLN A 381 12.11 -6.56 8.39
N LEU A 382 12.22 -7.67 7.65
CA LEU A 382 11.29 -7.99 6.56
C LEU A 382 9.86 -8.18 7.05
N VAL A 383 9.67 -8.77 8.23
CA VAL A 383 8.34 -8.94 8.83
C VAL A 383 7.77 -7.59 9.30
N LEU A 384 8.59 -6.72 9.89
CA LEU A 384 8.18 -5.36 10.25
C LEU A 384 7.75 -4.56 9.02
N LEU A 385 8.53 -4.62 7.94
CA LEU A 385 8.17 -3.99 6.66
C LEU A 385 6.86 -4.57 6.10
N TRP A 386 6.72 -5.89 6.08
CA TRP A 386 5.51 -6.59 5.65
C TRP A 386 4.26 -6.12 6.43
N ASN A 387 4.36 -6.03 7.76
CA ASN A 387 3.26 -5.60 8.61
C ASN A 387 2.92 -4.12 8.40
N LYS A 388 3.93 -3.26 8.25
CA LYS A 388 3.75 -1.82 7.95
C LYS A 388 3.00 -1.63 6.62
N LEU A 389 3.47 -2.27 5.55
CA LEU A 389 2.89 -2.13 4.21
C LEU A 389 1.47 -2.71 4.11
N ASN A 390 1.23 -3.88 4.70
CA ASN A 390 -0.14 -4.44 4.72
C ASN A 390 -1.08 -3.60 5.59
N GLY A 391 -0.61 -3.07 6.72
CA GLY A 391 -1.39 -2.12 7.53
C GLY A 391 -1.88 -0.92 6.73
N ILE A 392 -1.04 -0.38 5.84
CA ILE A 392 -1.42 0.70 4.92
C ILE A 392 -2.47 0.24 3.90
N CYS A 393 -2.35 -0.99 3.38
CA CYS A 393 -3.32 -1.52 2.41
C CYS A 393 -4.73 -1.61 3.00
N PHE A 394 -4.87 -1.98 4.28
CA PHE A 394 -6.16 -2.12 4.96
C PHE A 394 -6.87 -0.80 5.30
N ILE A 395 -6.23 0.35 5.05
CA ILE A 395 -6.89 1.67 5.14
C ILE A 395 -7.95 1.81 4.02
N TYR A 396 -7.72 1.12 2.91
CA TYR A 396 -8.60 1.12 1.75
C TYR A 396 -9.59 -0.04 1.81
N ASP A 397 -10.81 0.20 1.32
CA ASP A 397 -11.93 -0.75 1.43
C ASP A 397 -11.74 -2.02 0.58
N GLU A 398 -10.95 -1.98 -0.51
CA GLU A 398 -10.63 -3.13 -1.37
C GLU A 398 -9.11 -3.43 -1.39
N PRO A 399 -8.53 -3.94 -0.29
CA PRO A 399 -7.07 -4.05 -0.11
C PRO A 399 -6.41 -5.14 -0.97
N ASP A 400 -7.17 -6.04 -1.58
CA ASP A 400 -6.67 -7.25 -2.24
C ASP A 400 -5.65 -6.96 -3.35
N GLN A 401 -5.89 -5.92 -4.16
CA GLN A 401 -4.96 -5.56 -5.24
C GLN A 401 -3.64 -5.02 -4.69
N LEU A 402 -3.69 -4.17 -3.66
CA LEU A 402 -2.50 -3.58 -3.04
C LEU A 402 -1.68 -4.64 -2.28
N THR A 403 -2.35 -5.48 -1.50
CA THR A 403 -1.70 -6.58 -0.74
C THR A 403 -1.06 -7.61 -1.68
N PHE A 404 -1.71 -7.89 -2.82
CA PHE A 404 -1.13 -8.72 -3.86
C PHE A 404 0.16 -8.12 -4.42
N GLU A 405 0.17 -6.81 -4.72
CA GLU A 405 1.38 -6.12 -5.18
C GLU A 405 2.47 -6.08 -4.11
N VAL A 406 2.14 -5.92 -2.82
CA VAL A 406 3.13 -6.03 -1.72
C VAL A 406 3.80 -7.39 -1.74
N ARG A 407 2.99 -8.46 -1.76
CA ARG A 407 3.48 -9.85 -1.82
C ARG A 407 4.32 -10.12 -3.05
N GLY A 408 3.83 -9.74 -4.23
CA GLY A 408 4.50 -9.96 -5.50
C GLY A 408 5.85 -9.23 -5.57
N SER A 409 5.88 -7.96 -5.14
CA SER A 409 7.08 -7.12 -5.17
C SER A 409 8.16 -7.63 -4.22
N MET A 410 7.80 -7.89 -2.96
CA MET A 410 8.76 -8.42 -1.98
C MET A 410 9.27 -9.80 -2.41
N SER A 411 8.40 -10.68 -2.91
CA SER A 411 8.83 -12.00 -3.40
C SER A 411 9.82 -11.87 -4.56
N LYS A 412 9.57 -10.96 -5.50
CA LYS A 412 10.45 -10.69 -6.64
C LYS A 412 11.82 -10.15 -6.20
N VAL A 413 11.86 -9.25 -5.22
CA VAL A 413 13.12 -8.71 -4.65
C VAL A 413 13.90 -9.82 -3.96
N ILE A 414 13.25 -10.63 -3.12
CA ILE A 414 13.89 -11.78 -2.46
C ILE A 414 14.44 -12.77 -3.49
N LEU A 415 13.73 -13.01 -4.59
CA LEU A 415 14.16 -13.94 -5.65
C LEU A 415 15.40 -13.46 -6.42
N GLN A 416 15.75 -12.16 -6.37
CA GLN A 416 16.94 -11.66 -7.06
C GLN A 416 18.20 -12.42 -6.60
N LYS A 417 19.10 -12.76 -7.53
CA LYS A 417 20.30 -13.57 -7.27
C LYS A 417 21.16 -13.04 -6.11
N GLN A 418 21.23 -11.72 -5.98
CA GLN A 418 21.98 -11.03 -4.91
C GLN A 418 21.35 -11.19 -3.52
N HIS A 419 20.03 -11.40 -3.44
CA HIS A 419 19.25 -11.45 -2.19
C HIS A 419 18.88 -12.86 -1.79
N ASN A 420 18.46 -13.69 -2.74
CA ASN A 420 17.86 -15.00 -2.49
C ASN A 420 18.69 -15.84 -1.51
N ARG A 421 19.94 -16.16 -1.86
CA ARG A 421 20.81 -17.01 -1.02
C ARG A 421 21.01 -16.44 0.38
N PHE A 422 21.15 -15.13 0.51
CA PHE A 422 21.35 -14.49 1.81
C PHE A 422 20.09 -14.63 2.69
N VAL A 423 18.91 -14.32 2.14
CA VAL A 423 17.63 -14.42 2.86
C VAL A 423 17.33 -15.87 3.26
N LEU A 424 17.54 -16.84 2.37
CA LEU A 424 17.31 -18.26 2.68
C LEU A 424 18.20 -18.76 3.83
N LEU A 425 19.48 -18.37 3.83
CA LEU A 425 20.41 -18.74 4.90
C LEU A 425 20.07 -18.06 6.23
N GLN A 426 19.66 -16.78 6.19
CA GLN A 426 19.21 -16.09 7.39
C GLN A 426 17.91 -16.67 7.93
N LEU A 427 17.00 -17.14 7.07
CA LEU A 427 15.79 -17.83 7.50
C LEU A 427 16.11 -19.15 8.20
N SER A 428 17.01 -19.98 7.65
CA SER A 428 17.43 -21.23 8.33
C SER A 428 18.08 -20.93 9.69
N LYS A 429 18.99 -19.95 9.75
CA LYS A 429 19.63 -19.51 10.99
C LYS A 429 18.62 -18.92 11.99
N PHE A 430 17.61 -18.21 11.50
CA PHE A 430 16.53 -17.71 12.33
C PHE A 430 15.79 -18.89 12.95
N CYS A 431 15.33 -19.86 12.15
CA CYS A 431 14.72 -21.11 12.66
C CYS A 431 15.55 -21.78 13.77
N GLU A 432 16.86 -21.91 13.59
CA GLU A 432 17.76 -22.43 14.63
C GLU A 432 17.76 -21.62 15.93
N THR A 433 17.65 -20.30 15.81
CA THR A 433 17.62 -19.38 16.95
C THR A 433 16.29 -19.49 17.69
N ILE A 434 15.17 -19.58 16.97
CA ILE A 434 13.84 -19.76 17.56
C ILE A 434 13.78 -21.08 18.35
N LEU A 435 14.32 -22.16 17.78
CA LEU A 435 14.34 -23.47 18.44
C LEU A 435 15.12 -23.47 19.76
N LYS A 436 16.15 -22.62 19.91
CA LYS A 436 16.85 -22.45 21.19
C LYS A 436 16.00 -21.77 22.25
N LEU A 437 15.08 -20.88 21.84
CA LEU A 437 14.15 -20.19 22.74
C LEU A 437 13.01 -21.10 23.23
N SER A 438 12.76 -22.23 22.55
CA SER A 438 11.66 -23.15 22.87
C SER A 438 11.69 -23.72 24.29
N ALA A 439 12.85 -23.71 24.96
CA ALA A 439 12.99 -24.20 26.32
C ALA A 439 12.68 -23.14 27.38
N ASP A 440 12.76 -21.86 27.02
CA ASP A 440 12.73 -20.73 27.96
C ASP A 440 11.43 -19.92 27.88
N ASN A 441 10.80 -19.81 26.70
CA ASN A 441 9.58 -19.01 26.50
C ASN A 441 8.71 -19.48 25.30
N GLU A 442 7.62 -20.20 25.56
CA GLU A 442 6.73 -20.75 24.52
C GLU A 442 5.96 -19.68 23.73
N GLU A 443 5.51 -18.59 24.37
CA GLU A 443 4.78 -17.53 23.68
C GLU A 443 5.66 -16.79 22.68
N GLN A 444 6.90 -16.50 23.07
CA GLN A 444 7.88 -15.86 22.18
C GLN A 444 8.30 -16.80 21.03
N PHE A 445 8.36 -18.11 21.29
CA PHE A 445 8.59 -19.12 20.27
C PHE A 445 7.46 -19.08 19.22
N ASP A 446 6.19 -19.07 19.64
CA ASP A 446 5.05 -19.07 18.72
C ASP A 446 4.94 -17.78 17.89
N LYS A 447 5.24 -16.62 18.49
CA LYS A 447 5.31 -15.37 17.72
C LYS A 447 6.41 -15.41 16.67
N SER A 448 7.62 -15.83 17.05
CA SER A 448 8.76 -15.90 16.14
C SER A 448 8.58 -16.97 15.06
N LEU A 449 7.85 -18.05 15.37
CA LEU A 449 7.43 -19.05 14.40
C LEU A 449 6.56 -18.41 13.31
N LEU A 450 5.54 -17.62 13.69
CA LEU A 450 4.70 -16.90 12.74
C LEU A 450 5.52 -15.94 11.85
N ASP A 451 6.49 -15.23 12.43
CA ASP A 451 7.40 -14.35 11.69
C ASP A 451 8.21 -15.12 10.63
N ALA A 452 8.73 -16.30 10.97
CA ALA A 452 9.41 -17.17 10.01
C ALA A 452 8.49 -17.63 8.87
N LEU A 453 7.23 -17.95 9.18
CA LEU A 453 6.23 -18.37 8.18
C LEU A 453 5.83 -17.24 7.23
N VAL A 454 5.80 -15.98 7.70
CA VAL A 454 5.56 -14.81 6.82
C VAL A 454 6.64 -14.76 5.74
N VAL A 455 7.92 -14.79 6.12
CA VAL A 455 9.01 -14.77 5.14
C VAL A 455 9.03 -16.03 4.28
N PHE A 456 8.72 -17.20 4.85
CA PHE A 456 8.61 -18.43 4.08
C PHE A 456 7.54 -18.36 2.99
N LYS A 457 6.39 -17.70 3.23
CA LYS A 457 5.35 -17.46 2.22
C LYS A 457 5.78 -16.50 1.11
N LEU A 458 6.73 -15.61 1.39
CA LEU A 458 7.30 -14.67 0.42
C LEU A 458 8.36 -15.32 -0.47
N ILE A 459 8.97 -16.43 -0.05
CA ILE A 459 9.95 -17.15 -0.86
C ILE A 459 9.23 -17.88 -2.01
N SER A 460 9.62 -17.57 -3.24
CA SER A 460 9.12 -18.26 -4.44
C SER A 460 9.72 -19.67 -4.58
N ASN A 461 11.03 -19.84 -4.35
CA ASN A 461 11.72 -21.13 -4.49
C ASN A 461 11.86 -21.85 -3.15
N LYS A 462 10.78 -22.51 -2.73
CA LYS A 462 10.72 -23.24 -1.45
C LYS A 462 11.71 -24.42 -1.39
N ASN A 463 12.00 -25.06 -2.52
CA ASN A 463 12.88 -26.25 -2.58
C ASN A 463 14.34 -25.93 -2.20
N GLU A 464 14.82 -24.74 -2.58
CA GLU A 464 16.17 -24.30 -2.21
C GLU A 464 16.30 -24.07 -0.69
N PHE A 465 15.24 -23.53 -0.06
CA PHE A 465 15.18 -23.44 1.40
C PHE A 465 15.12 -24.83 2.03
N LEU A 466 14.26 -25.72 1.54
CA LEU A 466 14.08 -27.05 2.09
C LEU A 466 15.38 -27.86 2.12
N LEU A 467 16.21 -27.78 1.07
CA LEU A 467 17.52 -28.45 1.04
C LEU A 467 18.49 -27.92 2.11
N ILE A 468 18.48 -26.60 2.35
CA ILE A 468 19.27 -25.98 3.42
C ILE A 468 18.73 -26.43 4.78
N TYR A 469 17.41 -26.41 4.94
CA TYR A 469 16.72 -26.79 6.15
C TYR A 469 16.94 -28.27 6.50
N GLU A 470 16.81 -29.20 5.53
CA GLU A 470 17.11 -30.63 5.66
C GLU A 470 18.54 -30.87 6.18
N ARG A 471 19.52 -30.20 5.58
CA ARG A 471 20.91 -30.27 6.02
C ARG A 471 21.06 -29.79 7.46
N ASP A 472 20.45 -28.67 7.82
CA ASP A 472 20.62 -28.07 9.15
C ASP A 472 19.87 -28.87 10.22
N VAL A 473 18.64 -29.33 9.94
CA VAL A 473 17.86 -30.24 10.79
C VAL A 473 18.60 -31.56 11.00
N SER A 474 19.12 -32.20 9.94
CA SER A 474 19.86 -33.47 10.07
C SER A 474 21.05 -33.35 11.03
N ARG A 475 21.82 -32.26 10.94
CA ARG A 475 22.92 -31.99 11.87
C ARG A 475 22.41 -31.80 13.30
N ARG A 476 21.26 -31.15 13.51
CA ARG A 476 20.67 -30.97 14.85
C ARG A 476 20.15 -32.29 15.42
N PHE A 477 19.56 -33.17 14.61
CA PHE A 477 19.18 -34.52 15.04
C PHE A 477 20.39 -35.33 15.53
N LEU A 478 21.49 -35.33 14.77
CA LEU A 478 22.64 -36.19 15.06
C LEU A 478 23.60 -35.59 16.10
N LEU A 479 23.72 -34.26 16.17
CA LEU A 479 24.71 -33.56 16.99
C LEU A 479 24.09 -32.62 18.03
N GLY A 480 22.78 -32.47 18.16
CA GLY A 480 22.15 -31.51 19.07
C GLY A 480 22.53 -31.72 20.54
N ARG A 481 22.84 -30.64 21.28
CA ARG A 481 23.19 -30.69 22.72
C ARG A 481 21.95 -30.71 23.63
N ASN A 482 20.83 -30.15 23.16
CA ASN A 482 19.53 -30.04 23.84
C ASN A 482 18.44 -30.08 22.75
N PHE A 483 18.29 -31.25 22.11
CA PHE A 483 17.39 -31.39 20.99
C PHE A 483 15.94 -31.51 21.47
N ASN A 484 15.11 -30.50 21.23
CA ASN A 484 13.67 -30.57 21.49
C ASN A 484 12.94 -31.07 20.24
N LEU A 485 12.71 -32.38 20.19
CA LEU A 485 12.02 -33.05 19.08
C LEU A 485 10.61 -32.46 18.84
N GLN A 486 9.90 -32.10 19.92
CA GLN A 486 8.54 -31.56 19.81
C GLN A 486 8.52 -30.16 19.20
N ALA A 487 9.46 -29.29 19.58
CA ALA A 487 9.58 -27.95 18.99
C ALA A 487 9.97 -28.01 17.51
N GLU A 488 10.89 -28.91 17.14
CA GLU A 488 11.25 -29.17 15.74
C GLU A 488 10.06 -29.70 14.93
N LYS A 489 9.30 -30.65 15.50
CA LYS A 489 8.10 -31.18 14.87
C LYS A 489 7.03 -30.10 14.70
N LYS A 490 6.86 -29.19 15.67
CA LYS A 490 5.94 -28.05 15.59
C LYS A 490 6.34 -27.09 14.47
N LEU A 491 7.62 -26.71 14.38
CA LEU A 491 8.15 -25.88 13.29
C LEU A 491 7.98 -26.55 11.92
N PHE A 492 8.35 -27.83 11.81
CA PHE A 492 8.20 -28.59 10.58
C PHE A 492 6.74 -28.69 10.14
N THR A 493 5.82 -29.01 11.06
CA THR A 493 4.38 -29.12 10.76
C THR A 493 3.82 -27.79 10.26
N ALA A 494 4.25 -26.67 10.85
CA ALA A 494 3.83 -25.34 10.41
C ALA A 494 4.32 -25.01 8.98
N ILE A 495 5.56 -25.37 8.64
CA ILE A 495 6.10 -25.23 7.28
C ILE A 495 5.40 -26.19 6.30
N PHE A 496 5.17 -27.43 6.73
CA PHE A 496 4.51 -28.49 5.96
C PHE A 496 3.08 -28.09 5.55
N ASN A 497 2.29 -27.56 6.48
CA ASN A 497 0.93 -27.11 6.22
C ASN A 497 0.85 -26.02 5.14
N LEU A 498 1.94 -25.28 4.89
CA LEU A 498 2.03 -24.26 3.82
C LEU A 498 2.49 -24.81 2.47
N LEU A 499 3.01 -26.04 2.44
CA LEU A 499 3.48 -26.73 1.24
C LEU A 499 2.44 -27.75 0.74
N GLY A 500 1.69 -28.36 1.67
CA GLY A 500 0.80 -29.48 1.39
C GLY A 500 1.55 -30.82 1.23
N ASP A 501 0.81 -31.86 0.87
CA ASP A 501 1.34 -33.21 0.66
C ASP A 501 2.09 -33.29 -0.69
N GLY A 502 3.34 -32.83 -0.70
CA GLY A 502 4.24 -32.87 -1.85
C GLY A 502 5.38 -33.87 -1.68
N SER A 503 6.00 -34.28 -2.79
CA SER A 503 7.25 -35.07 -2.77
C SER A 503 8.40 -34.36 -2.04
N GLU A 504 8.36 -33.02 -2.02
CA GLU A 504 9.38 -32.14 -1.44
C GLU A 504 9.49 -32.26 0.09
N THR A 505 8.43 -32.71 0.78
CA THR A 505 8.42 -32.87 2.24
C THR A 505 8.63 -34.31 2.70
N THR A 506 8.66 -35.27 1.77
CA THR A 506 8.76 -36.70 2.07
C THR A 506 10.06 -37.05 2.81
N ASN A 507 11.18 -36.44 2.40
CA ASN A 507 12.47 -36.64 3.04
C ASN A 507 12.43 -36.23 4.51
N LEU A 508 12.03 -35.00 4.79
CA LEU A 508 11.91 -34.49 6.17
C LEU A 508 10.96 -35.35 7.01
N THR A 509 9.79 -35.70 6.50
CA THR A 509 8.83 -36.57 7.21
C THR A 509 9.46 -37.92 7.58
N ASN A 510 10.17 -38.54 6.64
CA ASN A 510 10.87 -39.80 6.91
C ASN A 510 12.04 -39.62 7.86
N MET A 511 12.79 -38.51 7.80
CA MET A 511 13.84 -38.21 8.78
C MET A 511 13.29 -38.12 10.21
N PHE A 512 12.16 -37.43 10.42
CA PHE A 512 11.49 -37.39 11.73
C PHE A 512 11.04 -38.78 12.18
N ARG A 513 10.44 -39.56 11.27
CA ARG A 513 10.02 -40.94 11.54
C ARG A 513 11.19 -41.83 11.94
N ASP A 514 12.32 -41.73 11.23
CA ASP A 514 13.53 -42.52 11.50
C ASP A 514 14.08 -42.23 12.90
N ILE A 515 14.09 -40.95 13.31
CA ILE A 515 14.52 -40.54 14.66
C ILE A 515 13.55 -41.03 15.72
N GLU A 516 12.24 -40.83 15.54
CA GLU A 516 11.23 -41.32 16.49
C GLU A 516 11.30 -42.85 16.66
N THR A 517 11.42 -43.58 15.54
CA THR A 517 11.52 -45.04 15.54
C THR A 517 12.82 -45.50 16.19
N SER A 518 13.94 -44.85 15.88
CA SER A 518 15.23 -45.21 16.46
C SER A 518 15.29 -44.96 17.96
N VAL A 519 14.82 -43.80 18.42
CA VAL A 519 14.82 -43.47 19.85
C VAL A 519 13.90 -44.41 20.63
N SER A 520 12.73 -44.75 20.09
CA SER A 520 11.79 -45.66 20.78
C SER A 520 12.22 -47.12 20.79
N ARG A 521 12.97 -47.56 19.77
CA ARG A 521 13.32 -48.98 19.58
C ARG A 521 14.75 -49.32 19.98
N TYR A 522 15.66 -48.37 19.85
CA TYR A 522 17.11 -48.59 19.94
C TYR A 522 17.81 -47.68 20.96
N SER A 523 17.07 -47.03 21.86
CA SER A 523 17.62 -46.41 23.05
C SER A 523 18.00 -47.47 24.09
N ASP A 524 19.17 -47.32 24.70
CA ASP A 524 19.66 -48.11 25.83
C ASP A 524 19.66 -49.61 25.59
N ILE A 525 20.13 -50.01 24.41
CA ILE A 525 20.25 -51.44 24.08
C ILE A 525 21.40 -52.05 24.87
N HIS A 526 21.09 -53.14 25.58
CA HIS A 526 22.11 -54.02 26.13
C HIS A 526 22.80 -54.84 25.04
N LEU A 527 24.13 -54.67 24.95
CA LEU A 527 25.05 -55.46 24.14
C LEU A 527 25.95 -56.29 25.07
N ASN A 528 26.15 -57.56 24.76
CA ASN A 528 26.92 -58.50 25.57
C ASN A 528 28.43 -58.25 25.48
N ALA A 529 28.92 -57.71 24.36
CA ALA A 529 30.33 -57.42 24.13
C ALA A 529 30.89 -56.41 25.16
N SER A 530 30.06 -55.55 25.74
CA SER A 530 30.48 -54.58 26.77
C SER A 530 29.30 -54.15 27.64
N PRO A 531 28.96 -54.90 28.70
CA PRO A 531 27.79 -54.62 29.53
C PRO A 531 27.89 -53.31 30.33
N SER A 532 29.09 -52.75 30.46
CA SER A 532 29.35 -51.48 31.14
C SER A 532 29.18 -50.24 30.26
N ILE A 533 29.01 -50.41 28.94
CA ILE A 533 28.89 -49.31 27.98
C ILE A 533 27.43 -49.15 27.57
N GLN A 534 26.90 -47.94 27.76
CA GLN A 534 25.56 -47.58 27.29
C GLN A 534 25.59 -47.36 25.77
N PHE A 535 24.78 -48.13 25.03
CA PHE A 535 24.71 -48.05 23.58
C PHE A 535 23.36 -47.51 23.11
N ASN A 536 23.41 -46.44 22.31
CA ASN A 536 22.25 -45.79 21.70
C ASN A 536 22.43 -45.74 20.19
N ALA A 537 21.56 -46.40 19.44
CA ALA A 537 21.65 -46.44 17.98
C ALA A 537 20.61 -45.53 17.32
N LEU A 538 21.03 -44.82 16.28
CA LEU A 538 20.14 -44.14 15.34
C LEU A 538 20.22 -44.87 13.99
N VAL A 539 19.14 -45.54 13.60
CA VAL A 539 19.04 -46.28 12.34
C VAL A 539 18.27 -45.41 11.34
N LEU A 540 18.97 -44.98 10.29
CA LEU A 540 18.49 -43.96 9.35
C LEU A 540 18.47 -44.52 7.93
N GLU A 541 17.41 -44.26 7.18
CA GLU A 541 17.31 -44.71 5.79
C GLU A 541 18.07 -43.75 4.86
N GLY A 542 19.22 -44.19 4.33
CA GLY A 542 20.15 -43.32 3.58
C GLY A 542 19.56 -42.58 2.37
N ASN A 543 18.41 -43.01 1.83
CA ASN A 543 17.74 -42.36 0.70
C ASN A 543 17.04 -41.04 1.07
N TYR A 544 16.63 -40.87 2.33
CA TYR A 544 15.89 -39.68 2.78
C TYR A 544 16.77 -38.64 3.50
N TRP A 545 17.99 -39.02 3.86
CA TRP A 545 18.91 -38.16 4.59
C TRP A 545 19.88 -37.45 3.63
N PRO A 546 20.27 -36.21 3.93
CA PRO A 546 21.33 -35.54 3.20
C PRO A 546 22.60 -36.40 3.19
N GLU A 547 23.33 -36.35 2.09
CA GLU A 547 24.58 -37.09 1.95
C GLU A 547 25.57 -36.68 3.05
N MET A 548 25.80 -37.59 3.98
CA MET A 548 26.66 -37.34 5.14
C MET A 548 28.12 -37.49 4.72
N PRO A 549 28.98 -36.51 5.03
CA PRO A 549 30.39 -36.60 4.70
C PRO A 549 31.05 -37.75 5.48
N LYS A 550 31.55 -38.75 4.75
CA LYS A 550 32.28 -39.93 5.28
C LYS A 550 33.74 -39.61 5.62
N GLN A 551 33.97 -38.45 6.24
CA GLN A 551 35.32 -38.03 6.65
C GLN A 551 35.82 -38.99 7.74
N GLY A 552 36.99 -39.58 7.52
CA GLY A 552 37.58 -40.54 8.45
C GLY A 552 37.01 -41.95 8.36
N ALA A 553 36.29 -42.32 7.29
CA ALA A 553 35.75 -43.68 7.10
C ALA A 553 36.80 -44.80 7.21
N ASN A 554 38.07 -44.49 6.92
CA ASN A 554 39.19 -45.43 7.00
C ASN A 554 39.84 -45.48 8.40
N ALA A 555 39.28 -44.77 9.39
CA ALA A 555 39.89 -44.69 10.71
C ALA A 555 39.90 -46.05 11.39
N ILE A 556 41.02 -46.37 12.03
CA ILE A 556 41.14 -47.58 12.85
C ILE A 556 40.39 -47.34 14.16
N ILE A 557 39.35 -48.13 14.39
CA ILE A 557 38.55 -48.07 15.62
C ILE A 557 39.05 -49.14 16.60
N PRO A 558 39.10 -48.86 17.91
CA PRO A 558 39.36 -49.87 18.93
C PRO A 558 38.47 -51.11 18.82
N ALA A 559 39.05 -52.28 19.09
CA ALA A 559 38.38 -53.59 18.96
C ALA A 559 37.04 -53.66 19.72
N ILE A 560 37.00 -53.14 20.95
CA ILE A 560 35.80 -53.08 21.80
C ILE A 560 34.63 -52.40 21.07
N LEU A 561 34.89 -51.25 20.41
CA LEU A 561 33.84 -50.53 19.70
C LEU A 561 33.42 -51.30 18.43
N SER A 562 34.37 -51.89 17.71
CA SER A 562 34.08 -52.70 16.51
C SER A 562 33.21 -53.92 16.83
N GLU A 563 33.47 -54.60 17.94
CA GLU A 563 32.67 -55.74 18.41
C GLU A 563 31.24 -55.32 18.76
N MET A 564 31.06 -54.21 19.46
CA MET A 564 29.73 -53.65 19.77
C MET A 564 28.92 -53.33 18.51
N LEU A 565 29.55 -52.71 17.50
CA LEU A 565 28.89 -52.41 16.23
C LEU A 565 28.50 -53.69 15.49
N GLY A 566 29.35 -54.72 15.53
CA GLY A 566 29.07 -56.04 14.95
C GLY A 566 27.90 -56.76 15.64
N GLU A 567 27.87 -56.76 16.98
CA GLU A 567 26.80 -57.36 17.76
C GLU A 567 25.45 -56.68 17.49
N PHE A 568 25.42 -55.35 17.48
CA PHE A 568 24.20 -54.63 17.15
C PHE A 568 23.75 -54.90 15.71
N THR A 569 24.68 -55.00 14.76
CA THR A 569 24.35 -55.35 13.36
C THR A 569 23.70 -56.74 13.26
N ALA A 570 24.23 -57.74 13.97
CA ALA A 570 23.63 -59.06 14.03
C ALA A 570 22.23 -59.03 14.67
N LYS A 571 22.04 -58.26 15.75
CA LYS A 571 20.75 -58.08 16.40
C LYS A 571 19.71 -57.42 15.49
N TYR A 572 20.10 -56.39 14.75
CA TYR A 572 19.23 -55.69 13.80
C TYR A 572 18.77 -56.61 12.66
N VAL A 573 19.69 -57.37 12.06
CA VAL A 573 19.36 -58.32 10.98
C VAL A 573 18.42 -59.43 11.44
N CYS A 574 18.59 -59.91 12.68
CA CYS A 574 17.73 -60.96 13.26
C CYS A 574 16.33 -60.47 13.67
N GLU A 575 16.13 -59.17 13.76
CA GLU A 575 14.90 -58.58 14.29
C GLU A 575 13.69 -58.71 13.34
N SER A 576 13.93 -58.75 12.03
CA SER A 576 12.88 -58.94 11.02
C SER A 576 13.44 -59.57 9.76
N ASP A 577 12.66 -60.45 9.12
CA ASP A 577 13.00 -61.00 7.81
C ASP A 577 13.24 -59.93 6.73
N LYS A 578 12.65 -58.75 6.88
CA LYS A 578 12.88 -57.60 5.99
C LYS A 578 14.30 -57.05 6.12
N TYR A 579 14.84 -57.02 7.34
CA TYR A 579 16.14 -56.41 7.64
C TYR A 579 17.33 -57.29 7.22
N LYS A 580 17.09 -58.55 6.83
CA LYS A 580 18.12 -59.44 6.26
C LYS A 580 18.77 -58.91 4.99
N PHE A 581 18.07 -58.05 4.25
CA PHE A 581 18.58 -57.44 3.02
C PHE A 581 19.14 -56.03 3.27
N HIS A 582 19.13 -55.55 4.51
CA HIS A 582 19.67 -54.24 4.86
C HIS A 582 21.16 -54.37 5.19
N VAL A 583 21.94 -53.36 4.79
CA VAL A 583 23.35 -53.22 5.16
C VAL A 583 23.50 -51.95 5.98
N LEU A 584 23.98 -52.08 7.22
CA LEU A 584 24.25 -50.95 8.09
C LEU A 584 25.62 -50.35 7.75
N ASP A 585 25.65 -49.05 7.44
CA ASP A 585 26.87 -48.31 7.17
C ASP A 585 27.31 -47.52 8.41
N TRP A 586 28.43 -47.92 9.01
CA TRP A 586 28.99 -47.29 10.21
C TRP A 586 30.02 -46.20 9.93
N SER A 587 30.44 -46.00 8.68
CA SER A 587 31.62 -45.21 8.29
C SER A 587 31.60 -43.71 8.61
N ASN A 588 30.50 -43.18 9.14
CA ASN A 588 30.30 -41.75 9.46
C ASN A 588 30.84 -41.36 10.86
N TYR A 589 32.11 -41.63 11.14
CA TYR A 589 32.75 -41.45 12.46
C TYR A 589 32.74 -40.03 13.03
N THR A 590 32.53 -38.99 12.22
CA THR A 590 32.37 -37.62 12.73
C THR A 590 31.02 -37.35 13.41
N PHE A 591 30.00 -38.18 13.16
CA PHE A 591 28.65 -38.01 13.73
C PHE A 591 28.38 -38.91 14.93
N HIS A 592 29.16 -39.98 15.09
CA HIS A 592 29.11 -40.83 16.27
C HIS A 592 29.61 -40.06 17.49
N LEU A 593 28.82 -40.04 18.56
CA LEU A 593 29.16 -39.38 19.82
C LEU A 593 29.51 -40.42 20.89
N LEU A 594 30.64 -40.23 21.55
CA LEU A 594 31.10 -41.07 22.65
C LEU A 594 31.26 -40.22 23.91
N THR A 595 30.77 -40.72 25.05
CA THR A 595 31.01 -40.09 26.34
C THR A 595 31.98 -40.95 27.14
N ILE A 596 33.17 -40.40 27.38
CA ILE A 596 34.24 -41.08 28.11
C ILE A 596 34.53 -40.38 29.43
N ARG A 597 34.93 -41.14 30.45
CA ARG A 597 35.40 -40.58 31.73
C ARG A 597 36.91 -40.48 31.71
N VAL A 598 37.43 -39.28 31.90
CA VAL A 598 38.86 -38.99 31.89
C VAL A 598 39.29 -38.52 33.27
N ARG A 599 40.40 -39.06 33.76
CA ARG A 599 41.00 -38.70 35.05
C ARG A 599 42.00 -37.57 34.87
N PHE A 600 41.69 -36.39 35.43
CA PHE A 600 42.62 -35.27 35.53
C PHE A 600 43.09 -35.08 36.98
N LYS A 601 44.16 -34.31 37.21
CA LYS A 601 44.60 -33.95 38.57
C LYS A 601 43.54 -33.16 39.34
N SER A 602 42.69 -32.41 38.64
CA SER A 602 41.57 -31.67 39.23
C SER A 602 40.37 -32.55 39.58
N GLY A 603 40.38 -33.85 39.23
CA GLY A 603 39.26 -34.77 39.43
C GLY A 603 38.80 -35.46 38.13
N MET A 604 37.81 -36.33 38.27
CA MET A 604 37.18 -37.04 37.14
C MET A 604 36.26 -36.10 36.35
N LYS A 605 36.35 -36.16 35.02
CA LYS A 605 35.47 -35.41 34.11
C LYS A 605 34.87 -36.33 33.05
N GLU A 606 33.62 -36.11 32.72
CA GLU A 606 32.92 -36.77 31.61
C GLU A 606 33.05 -35.90 30.36
N LEU A 607 33.72 -36.44 29.33
CA LEU A 607 33.92 -35.78 28.06
C LEU A 607 33.02 -36.41 27.00
N THR A 608 32.11 -35.63 26.43
CA THR A 608 31.36 -36.03 25.22
C THR A 608 32.09 -35.53 23.98
N LEU A 609 32.55 -36.49 23.17
CA LEU A 609 33.41 -36.33 22.00
C LEU A 609 32.77 -36.95 20.77
N THR A 610 33.21 -36.54 19.58
CA THR A 610 32.99 -37.37 18.37
C THR A 610 33.88 -38.61 18.43
N LEU A 611 33.51 -39.68 17.72
CA LEU A 611 34.28 -40.93 17.73
C LEU A 611 35.73 -40.70 17.28
N VAL A 612 35.95 -39.89 16.24
CA VAL A 612 37.32 -39.55 15.79
C VAL A 612 38.14 -38.79 16.85
N GLN A 613 37.51 -37.92 17.65
CA GLN A 613 38.18 -37.25 18.78
C GLN A 613 38.50 -38.25 19.90
N ALA A 614 37.57 -39.17 20.18
CA ALA A 614 37.77 -40.20 21.20
C ALA A 614 38.89 -41.17 20.81
N ILE A 615 38.96 -41.62 19.55
CA ILE A 615 40.03 -42.50 19.05
C ILE A 615 41.40 -41.87 19.30
N VAL A 616 41.58 -40.59 18.94
CA VAL A 616 42.85 -39.87 19.18
C VAL A 616 43.15 -39.77 20.68
N LEU A 617 42.15 -39.47 21.51
CA LEU A 617 42.36 -39.31 22.95
C LEU A 617 42.68 -40.65 23.65
N MET A 618 42.11 -41.77 23.20
CA MET A 618 42.39 -43.10 23.74
C MET A 618 43.83 -43.55 23.48
N LEU A 619 44.50 -43.04 22.43
CA LEU A 619 45.92 -43.34 22.20
C LEU A 619 46.83 -42.87 23.34
N PHE A 620 46.39 -41.87 24.11
CA PHE A 620 47.15 -41.34 25.25
C PHE A 620 46.96 -42.15 26.54
N GLU A 621 46.19 -43.24 26.52
CA GLU A 621 46.08 -44.15 27.66
C GLU A 621 47.40 -44.91 27.89
N ASP A 622 48.09 -45.31 26.82
CA ASP A 622 49.35 -46.05 26.88
C ASP A 622 50.59 -45.14 26.82
N GLN A 623 50.47 -43.94 26.22
CA GLN A 623 51.61 -43.05 25.94
C GLN A 623 51.24 -41.57 26.20
N ASN A 624 51.94 -40.90 27.12
CA ASN A 624 51.65 -39.50 27.47
C ASN A 624 52.06 -38.46 26.41
N VAL A 625 52.97 -38.82 25.49
CA VAL A 625 53.49 -37.95 24.42
C VAL A 625 53.55 -38.76 23.13
N LEU A 626 53.00 -38.20 22.05
CA LEU A 626 52.92 -38.81 20.73
C LEU A 626 53.25 -37.77 19.66
N ASP A 627 53.92 -38.18 18.59
CA ASP A 627 54.12 -37.31 17.42
C ASP A 627 52.87 -37.32 16.53
N LEU A 628 52.66 -36.25 15.77
CA LEU A 628 51.49 -36.12 14.89
C LEU A 628 51.48 -37.20 13.79
N GLU A 629 52.65 -37.56 13.25
CA GLU A 629 52.80 -38.65 12.28
C GLU A 629 52.45 -40.02 12.87
N ASP A 630 52.85 -40.27 14.13
CA ASP A 630 52.52 -41.52 14.83
C ASP A 630 51.01 -41.64 15.06
N ILE A 631 50.35 -40.54 15.42
CA ILE A 631 48.88 -40.51 15.56
C ILE A 631 48.22 -40.76 14.21
N ALA A 632 48.71 -40.16 13.13
CA ALA A 632 48.20 -40.40 11.77
C ALA A 632 48.32 -41.87 11.38
N ASN A 633 49.47 -42.50 11.64
CA ASN A 633 49.72 -43.91 11.33
C ASN A 633 48.82 -44.85 12.14
N LYS A 634 48.67 -44.60 13.44
CA LYS A 634 47.84 -45.42 14.35
C LYS A 634 46.34 -45.27 14.10
N THR A 635 45.89 -44.09 13.69
CA THR A 635 44.46 -43.81 13.48
C THR A 635 44.01 -43.91 12.03
N GLN A 636 44.92 -43.82 11.06
CA GLN A 636 44.63 -43.72 9.62
C GLN A 636 43.69 -42.55 9.27
N LEU A 637 43.71 -41.47 10.07
CA LEU A 637 42.96 -40.25 9.79
C LEU A 637 43.69 -39.40 8.75
N GLU A 638 42.93 -38.81 7.82
CA GLU A 638 43.46 -37.83 6.88
C GLU A 638 44.02 -36.61 7.63
N GLU A 639 45.16 -36.08 7.18
CA GLU A 639 45.89 -34.99 7.82
C GLU A 639 45.01 -33.77 8.14
N ARG A 640 44.12 -33.39 7.22
CA ARG A 640 43.17 -32.27 7.43
C ARG A 640 42.20 -32.53 8.58
N LEU A 641 41.66 -33.75 8.67
CA LEU A 641 40.75 -34.15 9.73
C LEU A 641 41.49 -34.28 11.06
N LEU A 642 42.68 -34.87 11.04
CA LEU A 642 43.52 -35.04 12.23
C LEU A 642 43.89 -33.69 12.85
N ASN A 643 44.38 -32.74 12.06
CA ASN A 643 44.69 -31.38 12.53
C ASN A 643 43.48 -30.70 13.18
N ARG A 644 42.28 -30.90 12.63
CA ARG A 644 41.02 -30.37 13.18
C ARG A 644 40.64 -31.05 14.51
N VAL A 645 40.83 -32.36 14.61
CA VAL A 645 40.63 -33.13 15.83
C VAL A 645 41.59 -32.66 16.92
N VAL A 646 42.89 -32.58 16.63
CA VAL A 646 43.91 -32.09 17.57
C VAL A 646 43.58 -30.66 18.01
N SER A 647 43.31 -29.75 17.08
CA SER A 647 42.94 -28.36 17.39
C SER A 647 41.71 -28.24 18.29
N SER A 648 40.74 -29.16 18.16
CA SER A 648 39.56 -29.16 19.02
C SER A 648 39.86 -29.61 20.46
N LEU A 649 40.84 -30.50 20.63
CA LEU A 649 41.29 -31.01 21.92
C LEU A 649 42.39 -30.13 22.55
N SER A 650 43.02 -29.25 21.77
CA SER A 650 44.03 -28.29 22.22
C SER A 650 43.53 -26.84 22.21
N SER A 651 42.22 -26.64 22.21
CA SER A 651 41.62 -25.29 22.13
C SER A 651 41.85 -24.49 23.41
N ASP A 652 41.92 -23.16 23.32
CA ASP A 652 42.09 -22.27 24.49
C ASP A 652 41.02 -22.49 25.58
N ARG A 653 39.82 -22.89 25.17
CA ARG A 653 38.70 -23.18 26.07
C ARG A 653 38.85 -24.54 26.75
N TYR A 654 39.32 -25.54 26.01
CA TYR A 654 39.46 -26.92 26.47
C TYR A 654 40.85 -27.47 26.10
N PRO A 655 41.91 -27.05 26.80
CA PRO A 655 43.29 -27.47 26.50
C PRO A 655 43.54 -28.86 27.11
N ILE A 656 42.94 -29.89 26.53
CA ILE A 656 43.10 -31.29 26.97
C ILE A 656 44.39 -31.88 26.43
N LEU A 657 44.84 -31.42 25.26
CA LEU A 657 46.14 -31.74 24.67
C LEU A 657 46.98 -30.47 24.56
N HIS A 658 48.29 -30.59 24.81
CA HIS A 658 49.28 -29.56 24.52
C HIS A 658 50.03 -29.89 23.25
N VAL A 659 50.15 -28.92 22.34
CA VAL A 659 50.81 -29.08 21.04
C VAL A 659 52.10 -28.25 21.04
N ASN A 660 53.25 -28.91 20.98
CA ASN A 660 54.58 -28.30 20.94
C ASN A 660 55.27 -28.67 19.62
N GLY A 661 54.95 -27.94 18.54
CA GLY A 661 55.39 -28.31 17.19
C GLY A 661 54.66 -29.56 16.71
N SER A 662 55.39 -30.65 16.45
CA SER A 662 54.81 -31.93 16.04
C SER A 662 54.44 -32.84 17.23
N MET A 663 55.05 -32.59 18.40
CA MET A 663 54.82 -33.37 19.62
C MET A 663 53.54 -32.94 20.33
N ILE A 664 52.66 -33.91 20.58
CA ILE A 664 51.39 -33.72 21.26
C ILE A 664 51.45 -34.46 22.59
N SER A 665 51.03 -33.80 23.68
CA SER A 665 51.06 -34.38 25.03
C SER A 665 49.73 -34.21 25.76
N PHE A 666 49.39 -35.15 26.63
CA PHE A 666 48.16 -35.09 27.42
C PHE A 666 48.27 -34.09 28.59
N ASN A 667 47.31 -33.17 28.71
CA ASN A 667 47.27 -32.19 29.78
C ASN A 667 46.57 -32.71 31.05
N GLU A 668 47.33 -33.34 31.95
CA GLU A 668 46.81 -33.80 33.24
C GLU A 668 46.29 -32.67 34.15
N SER A 669 46.73 -31.43 33.95
CA SER A 669 46.42 -30.28 34.80
C SER A 669 45.12 -29.55 34.44
N PHE A 670 44.41 -30.01 33.41
CA PHE A 670 43.18 -29.36 32.93
C PHE A 670 42.07 -29.30 33.98
N SER A 671 41.64 -28.08 34.33
CA SER A 671 40.55 -27.80 35.27
C SER A 671 39.42 -26.99 34.60
N ASP A 672 38.16 -27.26 34.98
CA ASP A 672 36.94 -26.62 34.46
C ASP A 672 35.88 -26.72 35.56
N LYS A 673 34.97 -25.75 35.64
CA LYS A 673 33.90 -25.73 36.65
C LYS A 673 32.87 -26.84 36.42
N SER A 674 32.68 -27.29 35.18
CA SER A 674 31.73 -28.32 34.82
C SER A 674 32.37 -29.71 34.83
N SER A 675 31.69 -30.68 35.45
CA SER A 675 32.09 -32.09 35.43
C SER A 675 31.73 -32.80 34.13
N LYS A 676 30.76 -32.28 33.36
CA LYS A 676 30.30 -32.81 32.08
C LYS A 676 30.58 -31.83 30.96
N ILE A 677 31.55 -32.15 30.12
CA ILE A 677 32.08 -31.25 29.09
C ILE A 677 31.84 -31.89 27.73
N ARG A 678 31.24 -31.15 26.81
CA ARG A 678 31.13 -31.56 25.42
C ARG A 678 32.10 -30.75 24.58
N ILE A 679 33.01 -31.41 23.88
CA ILE A 679 34.02 -30.75 23.04
C ILE A 679 33.55 -30.83 21.59
N PRO A 680 33.09 -29.71 21.00
CA PRO A 680 32.68 -29.71 19.62
C PRO A 680 33.90 -29.92 18.71
N LEU A 681 33.76 -30.75 17.68
CA LEU A 681 34.71 -30.75 16.58
C LEU A 681 34.59 -29.41 15.86
N GLY A 682 35.71 -28.69 15.68
CA GLY A 682 35.71 -27.39 15.01
C GLY A 682 35.04 -27.51 13.64
N ARG A 683 34.20 -26.51 13.29
CA ARG A 683 33.64 -26.46 11.92
C ARG A 683 34.80 -26.25 10.96
N GLU A 684 34.82 -27.00 9.87
CA GLU A 684 35.67 -26.65 8.73
C GLU A 684 35.35 -25.21 8.33
N LYS A 685 36.36 -24.36 8.11
CA LYS A 685 36.11 -23.01 7.58
C LYS A 685 35.35 -23.19 6.27
N GLU A 686 34.04 -22.92 6.30
CA GLU A 686 33.02 -23.26 5.28
C GLU A 686 33.19 -22.46 3.97
N VAL A 687 34.40 -22.37 3.44
CA VAL A 687 34.67 -21.68 2.17
C VAL A 687 34.32 -22.57 0.98
N LEU A 688 34.32 -23.91 1.14
CA LEU A 688 34.19 -24.85 0.02
C LEU A 688 32.85 -25.62 -0.05
N THR A 689 32.23 -25.96 1.08
CA THR A 689 30.96 -26.73 1.11
C THR A 689 29.72 -25.88 0.84
N ARG A 690 29.83 -24.55 1.00
CA ARG A 690 28.76 -23.59 0.66
C ARG A 690 28.44 -23.65 -0.83
N ASP A 691 29.45 -23.88 -1.68
CA ASP A 691 29.32 -24.03 -3.13
C ASP A 691 28.91 -25.45 -3.54
N GLU A 692 29.20 -26.48 -2.76
CA GLU A 692 28.78 -27.85 -3.05
C GLU A 692 27.27 -28.03 -2.94
N ALA A 693 26.63 -27.44 -1.93
CA ALA A 693 25.17 -27.38 -1.89
C ALA A 693 24.61 -26.68 -3.14
N THR A 694 25.27 -25.60 -3.60
CA THR A 694 24.87 -24.87 -4.81
C THR A 694 25.08 -25.71 -6.08
N ARG A 695 26.19 -26.46 -6.16
CA ARG A 695 26.45 -27.42 -7.24
C ARG A 695 25.47 -28.58 -7.18
N LYS A 696 25.07 -29.06 -6.01
CA LYS A 696 24.10 -30.14 -5.83
C LYS A 696 22.69 -29.69 -6.17
N ILE A 697 22.29 -28.47 -5.81
CA ILE A 697 21.05 -27.81 -6.25
C ILE A 697 21.06 -27.65 -7.78
N ALA A 698 22.16 -27.15 -8.36
CA ALA A 698 22.29 -27.00 -9.80
C ALA A 698 22.23 -28.36 -10.53
N ARG A 699 22.87 -29.40 -9.98
CA ARG A 699 22.82 -30.77 -10.50
C ARG A 699 21.42 -31.38 -10.34
N SER A 700 20.78 -31.23 -9.20
CA SER A 700 19.41 -31.70 -8.94
C SER A 700 18.40 -31.05 -9.89
N ARG A 701 18.49 -29.72 -10.06
CA ARG A 701 17.71 -28.97 -11.05
C ARG A 701 17.95 -29.46 -12.48
N THR A 702 19.21 -29.73 -12.82
CA THR A 702 19.57 -30.30 -14.12
C THR A 702 18.91 -31.67 -14.33
N SER A 703 18.93 -32.53 -13.32
CA SER A 703 18.30 -33.84 -13.34
C SER A 703 16.77 -33.77 -13.41
N GLU A 704 16.13 -32.84 -12.69
CA GLU A 704 14.68 -32.60 -12.76
C GLU A 704 14.26 -32.14 -14.16
N ILE A 705 14.98 -31.19 -14.74
CA ILE A 705 14.74 -30.72 -16.11
C ILE A 705 14.84 -31.88 -17.10
N ARG A 706 15.89 -32.71 -16.98
CA ARG A 706 16.05 -33.89 -17.84
C ARG A 706 14.90 -34.88 -17.67
N ALA A 707 14.53 -35.18 -16.44
CA ALA A 707 13.42 -36.09 -16.14
C ALA A 707 12.06 -35.56 -16.64
N ALA A 708 11.84 -34.24 -16.58
CA ALA A 708 10.66 -33.59 -17.14
C ALA A 708 10.65 -33.69 -18.68
N LEU A 709 11.76 -33.33 -19.34
CA LEU A 709 11.92 -33.44 -20.79
C LEU A 709 11.68 -34.86 -21.29
N VAL A 710 12.27 -35.86 -20.63
CA VAL A 710 12.10 -37.28 -20.98
C VAL A 710 10.66 -37.74 -20.75
N ARG A 711 9.99 -37.32 -19.65
CA ARG A 711 8.58 -37.65 -19.40
C ARG A 711 7.66 -37.11 -20.49
N VAL A 712 7.85 -35.86 -20.92
CA VAL A 712 7.06 -35.26 -22.01
C VAL A 712 7.29 -35.99 -23.33
N MET A 713 8.56 -36.22 -23.68
CA MET A 713 8.92 -36.89 -24.93
C MET A 713 8.48 -38.36 -24.96
N LYS A 714 8.49 -39.06 -23.81
CA LYS A 714 7.99 -40.43 -23.70
C LYS A 714 6.47 -40.52 -23.88
N ALA A 715 5.73 -39.49 -23.46
CA ALA A 715 4.27 -39.43 -23.63
C ALA A 715 3.87 -39.10 -25.08
N GLU A 716 4.56 -38.16 -25.71
CA GLU A 716 4.16 -37.60 -27.01
C GLU A 716 4.90 -38.23 -28.20
N SER A 717 6.02 -38.92 -27.95
CA SER A 717 6.92 -39.60 -28.90
C SER A 717 7.60 -38.71 -29.96
N VAL A 718 6.91 -37.69 -30.48
CA VAL A 718 7.41 -36.73 -31.47
C VAL A 718 6.86 -35.35 -31.14
N LEU A 719 7.74 -34.36 -30.96
CA LEU A 719 7.36 -32.97 -30.68
C LEU A 719 8.26 -32.00 -31.44
N THR A 720 7.74 -30.80 -31.73
CA THR A 720 8.60 -29.71 -32.20
C THR A 720 9.35 -29.08 -31.03
N TYR A 721 10.49 -28.45 -31.34
CA TYR A 721 11.31 -27.76 -30.33
C TYR A 721 10.53 -26.74 -29.47
N PRO A 722 9.68 -25.85 -30.05
CA PRO A 722 8.90 -24.89 -29.25
C PRO A 722 7.82 -25.56 -28.39
N GLU A 723 7.15 -26.60 -28.89
CA GLU A 723 6.11 -27.34 -28.14
C GLU A 723 6.70 -28.09 -26.96
N LEU A 724 7.87 -28.71 -27.13
CA LEU A 724 8.59 -29.37 -26.04
C LEU A 724 8.96 -28.36 -24.94
N LEU A 725 9.46 -27.18 -25.31
CA LEU A 725 9.76 -26.11 -24.36
C LEU A 725 8.50 -25.66 -23.62
N GLY A 726 7.40 -25.41 -24.33
CA GLY A 726 6.12 -25.02 -23.73
C GLY A 726 5.61 -26.04 -22.72
N LYS A 727 5.41 -27.30 -23.15
CA LYS A 727 4.92 -28.39 -22.29
C LYS A 727 5.85 -28.68 -21.10
N THR A 728 7.16 -28.58 -21.30
CA THR A 728 8.12 -28.79 -20.21
C THR A 728 8.08 -27.64 -19.20
N THR A 729 7.86 -26.40 -19.66
CA THR A 729 7.73 -25.22 -18.78
C THR A 729 6.44 -25.27 -17.97
N GLU A 730 5.35 -25.83 -18.50
CA GLU A 730 4.11 -26.06 -17.75
C GLU A 730 4.26 -27.10 -16.63
N ILE A 731 5.05 -28.16 -16.87
CA ILE A 731 5.29 -29.22 -15.87
C ILE A 731 6.31 -28.78 -14.82
N LEU A 732 7.30 -27.98 -15.22
CA LEU A 732 8.29 -27.44 -14.30
C LEU A 732 7.65 -26.33 -13.46
N LYS A 733 7.41 -26.61 -12.18
CA LYS A 733 6.92 -25.64 -11.20
C LYS A 733 7.87 -24.42 -10.99
N VAL A 734 9.10 -24.49 -11.51
CA VAL A 734 10.14 -23.45 -11.35
C VAL A 734 10.50 -22.86 -12.73
N PRO A 735 10.61 -21.54 -12.89
CA PRO A 735 11.02 -20.91 -14.15
C PRO A 735 12.43 -21.38 -14.56
N ALA A 736 12.53 -22.18 -15.63
CA ALA A 736 13.80 -22.53 -16.26
C ALA A 736 14.13 -21.54 -17.38
N SER A 737 15.38 -21.11 -17.48
CA SER A 737 15.80 -20.31 -18.64
C SER A 737 15.66 -21.16 -19.90
N VAL A 738 15.19 -20.55 -20.99
CA VAL A 738 15.15 -21.22 -22.29
C VAL A 738 16.53 -21.75 -22.66
N GLN A 739 17.61 -21.02 -22.33
CA GLN A 739 18.99 -21.46 -22.56
C GLN A 739 19.34 -22.75 -21.80
N ASP A 740 18.93 -22.87 -20.54
CA ASP A 740 19.20 -24.05 -19.72
C ASP A 740 18.49 -25.28 -20.31
N LEU A 741 17.24 -25.11 -20.75
CA LEU A 741 16.48 -26.16 -21.43
C LEU A 741 17.17 -26.60 -22.73
N LYS A 742 17.70 -25.66 -23.52
CA LYS A 742 18.44 -26.00 -24.75
C LYS A 742 19.64 -26.88 -24.47
N VAL A 743 20.46 -26.49 -23.48
CA VAL A 743 21.65 -27.25 -23.07
C VAL A 743 21.28 -28.67 -22.64
N GLN A 744 20.17 -28.84 -21.92
CA GLN A 744 19.72 -30.17 -21.51
C GLN A 744 19.14 -31.00 -22.66
N ILE A 745 18.44 -30.39 -23.61
CA ILE A 745 17.98 -31.08 -24.82
C ILE A 745 19.17 -31.57 -25.64
N ASP A 746 20.20 -30.76 -25.85
CA ASP A 746 21.40 -31.18 -26.58
C ASP A 746 22.16 -32.30 -25.86
N HIS A 747 22.20 -32.27 -24.52
CA HIS A 747 22.73 -33.38 -23.74
C HIS A 747 21.90 -34.66 -23.90
N LEU A 748 20.57 -34.57 -23.92
CA LEU A 748 19.68 -35.72 -24.11
C LEU A 748 19.73 -36.28 -25.54
N ILE A 749 20.05 -35.45 -26.53
CA ILE A 749 20.35 -35.91 -27.90
C ILE A 749 21.70 -36.66 -27.91
N THR A 750 22.72 -36.11 -27.26
CA THR A 750 24.05 -36.72 -27.18
C THR A 750 24.02 -38.05 -26.39
N ALA A 751 23.18 -38.13 -25.36
CA ALA A 751 22.96 -39.33 -24.56
C ALA A 751 21.94 -40.30 -25.20
N GLU A 752 21.58 -40.09 -26.48
CA GLU A 752 20.69 -40.96 -27.26
C GLU A 752 19.28 -41.16 -26.69
N PHE A 753 18.79 -40.24 -25.85
CA PHE A 753 17.38 -40.24 -25.44
C PHE A 753 16.48 -39.56 -26.48
N PHE A 754 17.01 -38.60 -27.25
CA PHE A 754 16.29 -37.89 -28.31
C PHE A 754 17.03 -37.96 -29.65
N LYS A 755 16.29 -37.91 -30.75
CA LYS A 755 16.83 -37.84 -32.12
C LYS A 755 16.23 -36.67 -32.89
N ARG A 756 17.06 -35.93 -33.61
CA ARG A 756 16.59 -34.88 -34.54
C ARG A 756 15.94 -35.52 -35.77
N GLY A 757 14.73 -35.07 -36.11
CA GLY A 757 13.99 -35.50 -37.29
C GLY A 757 14.61 -34.97 -38.58
N LYS A 758 14.33 -35.63 -39.72
CA LYS A 758 14.87 -35.28 -41.05
C LYS A 758 14.16 -34.09 -41.73
N LYS A 759 13.04 -33.61 -41.17
CA LYS A 759 12.28 -32.44 -41.65
C LYS A 759 12.02 -31.54 -40.45
N ASP A 760 12.56 -30.32 -40.52
CA ASP A 760 12.40 -29.14 -39.65
C ASP A 760 12.03 -29.35 -38.17
N ASN A 761 12.98 -29.01 -37.29
CA ASN A 761 12.80 -28.72 -35.85
C ASN A 761 12.02 -29.75 -34.99
N THR A 762 11.81 -30.96 -35.49
CA THR A 762 11.16 -32.06 -34.79
C THR A 762 12.19 -32.91 -34.02
N LEU A 763 11.81 -33.30 -32.81
CA LEU A 763 12.55 -34.21 -31.95
C LEU A 763 11.73 -35.51 -31.80
N HIS A 764 12.40 -36.64 -31.85
CA HIS A 764 11.84 -37.98 -31.64
C HIS A 764 12.41 -38.56 -30.35
N TYR A 765 11.57 -39.21 -29.54
CA TYR A 765 12.02 -39.99 -28.39
C TYR A 765 12.64 -41.31 -28.84
N ILE A 766 13.77 -41.67 -28.23
CA ILE A 766 14.41 -42.98 -28.41
C ILE A 766 14.10 -43.79 -27.13
N PRO A 767 13.37 -44.92 -27.24
CA PRO A 767 12.92 -45.72 -26.11
C PRO A 767 13.99 -46.17 -25.12
#